data_AF-A0A9D8CU61-F1
#
_entry.id   AF-A0A9D8CU61-F1
#
_cell.length_a   1.000
_cell.length_b   1.000
_cell.length_c   1.000
_cell.angle_alpha   90.00
_cell.angle_beta   90.00
_cell.angle_gamma   90.00
#
_symmetry.space_group_name_H-M   'P 1'
#
loop_
_entity.id
_entity.type
_entity.pdbx_description
1 polymer ?
#
loop_
_entity_poly.entity_id
_entity_poly.type
_entity_poly.pdbx_seq_one_letter_code
_entity_poly.pdbx_strand_id
1 'polypeptide(L)'
;MNHEQSRRVSLEFAAFIGRHLRSERFTAIDVGCAGGIDPAWRAFGERLRVLALDASVEECRRLAAAEPSGNIIYKGAFVGLPPDHPFAAIVAGKPRYVNDPFPRFSAQRAADLTRDRLESASLDEKLSNNAWRMTALADPERPVVLAEEVAALGWNDVDLIKIDIDGPDYQVLQSLDGQLESLGVLAARMEVNLFGGTGEWEHVFHNTEKFMRSRGFDLYALEPRRYAMAALPAPFAIRAPAQTVTGRVFQAEAYYARDLASSHARAFTDRWSGEKLAKLAAIFALWNQPDSAAELILGFRDRVSGLFDVDRALDLLAAQSQPASASPRDFTTYRERCRDHPETLLPDPQRYSPSLMARATAALDAYRNAWKVPPHRSLEGDPPVSTPFAARVRRALGSAHFSAIDVGCALGIETPLRVFGDRLRAIGIDASADECQRLARQETLPGVSYRAGLATLPADHLRAALFVGRPAFVHNPMPRTSAWQHSRQRADRADASHLEKIHRNDWQMTRTVGSGERLDIAALVAQSGWSDLDYVKIDIDGADFQVLRSLEGHLDRLSVLALGLEVNLFGGDADWEHTFHNTDRFMRECGFELFALEPRNYSMATLPQPFILPWPAETVRGRVVQADAFYARDPAAAYWQDAARRMTPLKLIKLAALFSLRQQPDSAAELLIVFRDSIAGLVDVDAALDELARQAQPDALFPLGYRDYIARFDADPSAFHAPDYANVSLRQRLRAAARAWQRPWLLSRR
;
A
#
# COMPACT_ATOMS: atom_id res chain seq x y z
N MET A 1 -15.58 -13.38 10.07
CA MET A 1 -15.20 -14.48 10.98
C MET A 1 -13.76 -14.97 10.73
N ASN A 2 -13.27 -14.96 9.48
CA ASN A 2 -11.94 -15.50 9.15
C ASN A 2 -10.75 -14.73 9.77
N HIS A 3 -10.81 -13.40 9.89
CA HIS A 3 -9.71 -12.62 10.50
C HIS A 3 -9.54 -12.88 12.01
N GLU A 4 -10.64 -13.05 12.75
CA GLU A 4 -10.60 -13.28 14.20
C GLU A 4 -10.04 -14.66 14.51
N GLN A 5 -10.44 -15.69 13.76
CA GLN A 5 -9.85 -17.02 13.85
C GLN A 5 -8.35 -16.99 13.56
N SER A 6 -7.96 -16.33 12.46
CA SER A 6 -6.55 -16.17 12.09
C SER A 6 -5.75 -15.47 13.20
N ARG A 7 -6.30 -14.38 13.76
CA ARG A 7 -5.69 -13.65 14.86
C ARG A 7 -5.55 -14.55 16.09
N ARG A 8 -6.59 -15.30 16.45
CA ARG A 8 -6.55 -16.25 17.57
C ARG A 8 -5.43 -17.28 17.40
N VAL A 9 -5.29 -17.88 16.22
CA VAL A 9 -4.22 -18.86 15.96
C VAL A 9 -2.83 -18.21 15.97
N SER A 10 -2.68 -16.98 15.43
CA SER A 10 -1.41 -16.25 15.53
C SER A 10 -1.00 -15.95 16.98
N LEU A 11 -1.98 -15.63 17.84
CA LEU A 11 -1.77 -15.45 19.28
C LEU A 11 -1.42 -16.76 19.98
N GLU A 12 -2.06 -17.87 19.58
CA GLU A 12 -1.72 -19.21 20.08
C GLU A 12 -0.27 -19.58 19.72
N PHE A 13 0.16 -19.29 18.48
CA PHE A 13 1.53 -19.49 18.05
C PHE A 13 2.52 -18.61 18.83
N ALA A 14 2.27 -17.31 18.95
CA ALA A 14 3.14 -16.41 19.74
C ALA A 14 3.23 -16.84 21.21
N ALA A 15 2.10 -17.25 21.81
CA ALA A 15 2.08 -17.79 23.17
C ALA A 15 2.81 -19.14 23.29
N PHE A 16 2.71 -19.99 22.26
CA PHE A 16 3.50 -21.22 22.18
C PHE A 16 4.99 -20.91 22.19
N ILE A 17 5.46 -19.94 21.39
CA ILE A 17 6.86 -19.50 21.42
C ILE A 17 7.22 -18.93 22.80
N GLY A 18 6.41 -18.02 23.34
CA GLY A 18 6.67 -17.38 24.64
C GLY A 18 6.86 -18.37 25.80
N ARG A 19 6.11 -19.48 25.83
CA ARG A 19 6.27 -20.54 26.84
C ARG A 19 7.58 -21.34 26.73
N HIS A 20 8.21 -21.35 25.55
CA HIS A 20 9.43 -22.12 25.29
C HIS A 20 10.70 -21.25 25.32
N LEU A 21 10.58 -19.94 25.47
CA LEU A 21 11.72 -19.07 25.80
C LEU A 21 12.25 -19.44 27.19
N ARG A 22 13.55 -19.71 27.29
CA ARG A 22 14.19 -20.15 28.53
C ARG A 22 15.00 -19.02 29.12
N SER A 23 15.92 -18.48 28.33
CA SER A 23 16.89 -17.48 28.75
C SER A 23 16.50 -16.07 28.31
N GLU A 24 15.84 -15.95 27.15
CA GLU A 24 15.51 -14.65 26.58
C GLU A 24 14.13 -14.13 27.04
N ARG A 25 13.94 -12.83 26.85
CA ARG A 25 12.66 -12.13 26.91
C ARG A 25 12.31 -11.63 25.51
N PHE A 26 11.03 -11.42 25.26
CA PHE A 26 10.58 -10.60 24.13
C PHE A 26 10.62 -9.13 24.56
N THR A 27 11.49 -8.35 23.95
CA THR A 27 11.77 -6.96 24.29
C THR A 27 11.25 -6.04 23.20
N ALA A 28 10.32 -5.15 23.53
CA ALA A 28 9.81 -4.18 22.59
C ALA A 28 9.98 -2.73 23.06
N ILE A 29 10.05 -1.83 22.10
CA ILE A 29 9.92 -0.38 22.30
C ILE A 29 8.68 0.07 21.52
N ASP A 30 7.82 0.84 22.14
CA ASP A 30 6.58 1.37 21.55
C ASP A 30 6.56 2.90 21.72
N VAL A 31 6.88 3.63 20.65
CA VAL A 31 6.86 5.09 20.61
C VAL A 31 5.56 5.55 19.93
N GLY A 32 4.80 6.36 20.65
CA GLY A 32 3.39 6.67 20.34
C GLY A 32 2.45 5.61 20.90
N CYS A 33 2.52 5.39 22.22
CA CYS A 33 1.80 4.32 22.90
C CYS A 33 0.42 4.74 23.45
N ALA A 34 -0.14 5.86 23.03
CA ALA A 34 -1.50 6.27 23.41
C ALA A 34 -2.51 5.14 23.18
N GLY A 35 -3.37 4.85 24.16
CA GLY A 35 -4.27 3.69 24.15
C GLY A 35 -3.65 2.37 24.65
N GLY A 36 -2.34 2.35 24.91
CA GLY A 36 -1.60 1.20 25.43
C GLY A 36 -0.88 0.40 24.35
N ILE A 37 0.02 -0.51 24.77
CA ILE A 37 0.74 -1.39 23.84
C ILE A 37 -0.23 -2.32 23.09
N ASP A 38 0.13 -2.74 21.87
CA ASP A 38 -0.70 -3.70 21.12
C ASP A 38 -0.94 -4.98 21.95
N PRO A 39 -2.20 -5.34 22.25
CA PRO A 39 -2.53 -6.52 23.04
C PRO A 39 -1.94 -7.83 22.52
N ALA A 40 -1.60 -7.91 21.22
CA ALA A 40 -1.00 -9.09 20.63
C ALA A 40 0.33 -9.50 21.29
N TRP A 41 1.15 -8.53 21.70
CA TRP A 41 2.43 -8.81 22.34
C TRP A 41 2.29 -9.43 23.72
N ARG A 42 1.13 -9.27 24.38
CA ARG A 42 0.85 -9.92 25.68
C ARG A 42 0.81 -11.44 25.59
N ALA A 43 0.76 -12.02 24.38
CA ALA A 43 0.91 -13.46 24.17
C ALA A 43 2.21 -14.04 24.75
N PHE A 44 3.28 -13.23 24.88
CA PHE A 44 4.53 -13.65 25.50
C PHE A 44 4.48 -13.74 27.04
N GLY A 45 3.37 -13.31 27.68
CA GLY A 45 3.19 -13.42 29.13
C GLY A 45 4.31 -12.77 29.94
N GLU A 46 4.83 -13.47 30.93
CA GLU A 46 5.92 -12.99 31.81
C GLU A 46 7.26 -12.77 31.07
N ARG A 47 7.40 -13.32 29.85
CA ARG A 47 8.57 -13.11 29.00
C ARG A 47 8.52 -11.80 28.23
N LEU A 48 7.41 -11.06 28.28
CA LEU A 48 7.29 -9.74 27.68
C LEU A 48 7.93 -8.66 28.58
N ARG A 49 8.76 -7.79 27.98
CA ARG A 49 9.09 -6.48 28.54
C ARG A 49 8.97 -5.40 27.49
N VAL A 50 8.44 -4.23 27.86
CA VAL A 50 8.19 -3.12 26.91
C VAL A 50 8.53 -1.78 27.55
N LEU A 51 9.21 -0.93 26.78
CA LEU A 51 9.31 0.50 27.04
C LEU A 51 8.33 1.22 26.11
N ALA A 52 7.28 1.80 26.68
CA ALA A 52 6.21 2.49 25.98
C ALA A 52 6.29 4.00 26.26
N LEU A 53 6.42 4.81 25.22
CA LEU A 53 6.66 6.25 25.27
C LEU A 53 5.56 6.99 24.51
N ASP A 54 5.02 8.06 25.08
CA ASP A 54 4.08 8.95 24.40
C ASP A 54 4.24 10.39 24.89
N ALA A 55 3.93 11.38 24.05
CA ALA A 55 3.98 12.77 24.45
C ALA A 55 2.92 13.12 25.52
N SER A 56 1.78 12.42 25.54
CA SER A 56 0.69 12.60 26.50
C SER A 56 1.04 12.02 27.88
N VAL A 57 1.49 12.89 28.78
CA VAL A 57 1.87 12.51 30.16
C VAL A 57 0.68 11.98 30.95
N GLU A 58 -0.51 12.55 30.71
CA GLU A 58 -1.74 12.12 31.36
C GLU A 58 -2.10 10.69 30.96
N GLU A 59 -2.01 10.37 29.67
CA GLU A 59 -2.30 9.05 29.15
C GLU A 59 -1.28 8.01 29.63
N CYS A 60 0.02 8.31 29.57
CA CYS A 60 1.04 7.43 30.12
C CYS A 60 0.84 7.15 31.61
N ARG A 61 0.42 8.17 32.40
CA ARG A 61 0.12 7.97 33.83
C ARG A 61 -1.09 7.07 34.02
N ARG A 62 -2.16 7.25 33.23
CA ARG A 62 -3.35 6.40 33.27
C ARG A 62 -3.00 4.94 32.92
N LEU A 63 -2.24 4.73 31.86
CA LEU A 63 -1.78 3.42 31.42
C LEU A 63 -0.86 2.76 32.45
N ALA A 64 0.10 3.48 33.02
CA ALA A 64 0.98 2.99 34.07
C ALA A 64 0.20 2.54 35.32
N ALA A 65 -0.81 3.31 35.73
CA ALA A 65 -1.65 2.96 36.88
C ALA A 65 -2.51 1.72 36.64
N ALA A 66 -2.89 1.45 35.38
CA ALA A 66 -3.69 0.30 34.99
C ALA A 66 -2.85 -0.93 34.62
N GLU A 67 -1.53 -0.81 34.49
CA GLU A 67 -0.65 -1.88 34.02
C GLU A 67 -0.34 -2.90 35.12
N PRO A 68 -0.78 -4.17 34.98
CA PRO A 68 -0.51 -5.19 35.98
C PRO A 68 0.93 -5.72 35.95
N SER A 69 1.66 -5.56 34.83
CA SER A 69 3.00 -6.10 34.67
C SER A 69 4.09 -5.08 35.01
N GLY A 70 4.95 -5.40 35.98
CA GLY A 70 6.14 -4.61 36.27
C GLY A 70 7.22 -4.61 35.16
N ASN A 71 7.03 -5.40 34.09
CA ASN A 71 7.93 -5.44 32.94
C ASN A 71 7.49 -4.48 31.80
N ILE A 72 6.35 -3.80 31.92
CA ILE A 72 5.86 -2.83 30.93
C ILE A 72 5.91 -1.45 31.58
N ILE A 73 6.68 -0.55 30.97
CA ILE A 73 6.92 0.79 31.49
C ILE A 73 6.28 1.80 30.55
N TYR A 74 5.32 2.59 31.05
CA TYR A 74 4.78 3.74 30.32
C TYR A 74 5.44 5.03 30.82
N LYS A 75 5.99 5.83 29.91
CA LYS A 75 6.68 7.09 30.23
C LYS A 75 6.23 8.21 29.30
N GLY A 76 5.73 9.30 29.90
CA GLY A 76 5.36 10.51 29.18
C GLY A 76 6.62 11.28 28.78
N ALA A 77 6.95 11.31 27.49
CA ALA A 77 8.11 12.01 26.95
C ALA A 77 7.94 12.27 25.44
N PHE A 78 8.47 13.41 24.98
CA PHE A 78 8.82 13.55 23.56
C PHE A 78 10.08 12.72 23.29
N VAL A 79 10.11 12.04 22.15
CA VAL A 79 11.29 11.27 21.70
C VAL A 79 11.94 12.01 20.55
N GLY A 80 13.27 12.10 20.55
CA GLY A 80 13.98 12.88 19.52
C GLY A 80 15.45 12.49 19.38
N LEU A 81 16.20 13.40 18.77
CA LEU A 81 17.64 13.28 18.56
C LEU A 81 18.43 14.00 19.65
N PRO A 82 19.62 13.50 20.01
CA PRO A 82 20.63 14.31 20.69
C PRO A 82 20.93 15.59 19.88
N PRO A 83 21.09 16.76 20.52
CA PRO A 83 21.42 18.01 19.81
C PRO A 83 22.73 17.95 19.01
N ASP A 84 23.68 17.11 19.42
CA ASP A 84 24.98 16.88 18.78
C ASP A 84 24.96 15.76 17.73
N HIS A 85 23.81 15.11 17.51
CA HIS A 85 23.69 14.06 16.49
C HIS A 85 23.92 14.64 15.08
N PRO A 86 24.71 13.99 14.20
CA PRO A 86 24.99 14.51 12.86
C PRO A 86 23.73 14.83 12.04
N PHE A 87 22.69 14.01 12.17
CA PHE A 87 21.41 14.23 11.49
C PHE A 87 20.64 15.46 12.02
N ALA A 88 20.82 15.84 13.30
CA ALA A 88 20.20 17.05 13.84
C ALA A 88 20.70 18.31 13.12
N ALA A 89 21.99 18.35 12.74
CA ALA A 89 22.55 19.43 11.93
C ALA A 89 21.96 19.49 10.51
N ILE A 90 21.60 18.35 9.92
CA ILE A 90 20.98 18.28 8.58
C ILE A 90 19.55 18.84 8.62
N VAL A 91 18.78 18.49 9.67
CA VAL A 91 17.38 18.91 9.86
C VAL A 91 17.28 20.37 10.32
N ALA A 92 18.34 20.93 10.93
CA ALA A 92 18.34 22.28 11.48
C ALA A 92 17.86 23.34 10.45
N GLY A 93 16.84 24.12 10.84
CA GLY A 93 16.26 25.17 10.00
C GLY A 93 15.43 24.68 8.82
N LYS A 94 15.18 23.37 8.69
CA LYS A 94 14.29 22.79 7.67
C LYS A 94 12.84 22.77 8.17
N PRO A 95 11.85 22.94 7.28
CA PRO A 95 10.44 22.81 7.66
C PRO A 95 10.17 21.37 8.10
N ARG A 96 9.20 21.14 8.97
CA ARG A 96 8.90 19.78 9.43
C ARG A 96 8.31 18.89 8.33
N TYR A 97 7.42 19.48 7.54
CA TYR A 97 6.74 18.85 6.42
C TYR A 97 6.95 19.70 5.17
N VAL A 98 7.21 19.04 4.05
CA VAL A 98 7.24 19.65 2.72
C VAL A 98 6.04 19.11 1.96
N ASN A 99 5.41 19.94 1.15
CA ASN A 99 4.29 19.52 0.29
C ASN A 99 3.18 18.78 1.06
N ASP A 100 2.81 19.27 2.25
CA ASP A 100 1.83 18.63 3.12
C ASP A 100 0.39 18.85 2.61
N PRO A 101 -0.33 17.81 2.19
CA PRO A 101 -1.74 17.92 1.79
C PRO A 101 -2.71 17.91 2.97
N PHE A 102 -2.26 17.61 4.20
CA PHE A 102 -3.15 17.42 5.37
C PHE A 102 -4.14 18.57 5.61
N PRO A 103 -3.74 19.86 5.47
CA PRO A 103 -4.66 20.99 5.63
C PRO A 103 -5.87 20.97 4.68
N ARG A 104 -5.78 20.22 3.57
CA ARG A 104 -6.84 20.11 2.56
C ARG A 104 -7.75 18.91 2.76
N PHE A 105 -7.48 18.03 3.73
CA PHE A 105 -8.29 16.83 3.95
C PHE A 105 -9.55 17.07 4.77
N SER A 106 -10.54 16.20 4.55
CA SER A 106 -11.77 16.19 5.36
C SER A 106 -11.49 15.90 6.83
N ALA A 107 -10.41 15.18 7.15
CA ALA A 107 -9.95 14.96 8.52
C ALA A 107 -9.62 16.28 9.23
N GLN A 108 -8.83 17.15 8.61
CA GLN A 108 -8.52 18.48 9.13
C GLN A 108 -9.79 19.32 9.27
N ARG A 109 -10.66 19.35 8.25
CA ARG A 109 -11.95 20.08 8.32
C ARG A 109 -12.83 19.59 9.46
N ALA A 110 -12.92 18.28 9.69
CA ALA A 110 -13.67 17.70 10.80
C ALA A 110 -13.06 18.05 12.17
N ALA A 111 -11.72 18.04 12.27
CA ALA A 111 -11.02 18.47 13.48
C ALA A 111 -11.32 19.95 13.79
N ASP A 112 -11.30 20.82 12.78
CA ASP A 112 -11.64 22.25 12.94
C ASP A 112 -13.09 22.46 13.36
N LEU A 113 -14.04 21.73 12.76
CA LEU A 113 -15.46 21.81 13.11
C LEU A 113 -15.78 21.32 14.52
N THR A 114 -14.93 20.47 15.10
CA THR A 114 -15.16 19.85 16.42
C THR A 114 -14.25 20.36 17.53
N ARG A 115 -13.30 21.25 17.22
CA ARG A 115 -12.26 21.76 18.13
C ARG A 115 -12.84 22.29 19.44
N ASP A 116 -13.73 23.28 19.37
CA ASP A 116 -14.25 23.99 20.56
C ASP A 116 -14.96 23.03 21.52
N ARG A 117 -15.64 22.00 20.98
CA ARG A 117 -16.26 20.95 21.78
C ARG A 117 -15.21 20.10 22.49
N LEU A 118 -14.16 19.68 21.77
CA LEU A 118 -13.13 18.77 22.26
C LEU A 118 -12.19 19.41 23.29
N GLU A 119 -11.97 20.72 23.27
CA GLU A 119 -11.14 21.41 24.27
C GLU A 119 -11.62 21.15 25.70
N SER A 120 -12.94 21.13 25.89
CA SER A 120 -13.61 20.88 27.18
C SER A 120 -13.95 19.41 27.47
N ALA A 121 -13.61 18.50 26.53
CA ALA A 121 -13.97 17.08 26.63
C ALA A 121 -13.06 16.31 27.62
N SER A 122 -13.50 15.11 27.99
CA SER A 122 -12.70 14.19 28.81
C SER A 122 -11.44 13.71 28.08
N LEU A 123 -10.45 13.20 28.82
CA LEU A 123 -9.25 12.59 28.23
C LEU A 123 -9.63 11.49 27.22
N ASP A 124 -10.52 10.58 27.59
CA ASP A 124 -10.96 9.48 26.74
C ASP A 124 -11.59 9.97 25.43
N GLU A 125 -12.41 11.03 25.50
CA GLU A 125 -13.04 11.62 24.32
C GLU A 125 -12.00 12.34 23.44
N LYS A 126 -11.05 13.06 24.02
CA LYS A 126 -9.93 13.69 23.28
C LYS A 126 -9.11 12.64 22.53
N LEU A 127 -8.68 11.58 23.22
CA LEU A 127 -7.91 10.49 22.61
C LEU A 127 -8.72 9.75 21.53
N SER A 128 -10.00 9.49 21.78
CA SER A 128 -10.88 8.83 20.80
C SER A 128 -11.15 9.66 19.54
N ASN A 129 -10.89 10.97 19.58
CA ASN A 129 -11.02 11.88 18.42
C ASN A 129 -9.65 12.32 17.86
N ASN A 130 -8.56 11.62 18.21
CA ASN A 130 -7.20 11.97 17.81
C ASN A 130 -6.76 13.40 18.21
N ALA A 131 -7.32 13.94 19.30
CA ALA A 131 -7.02 15.27 19.81
C ALA A 131 -5.95 15.24 20.92
N TRP A 132 -4.92 14.41 20.77
CA TRP A 132 -3.87 14.23 21.78
C TRP A 132 -3.13 15.54 22.11
N ARG A 133 -3.05 16.49 21.17
CA ARG A 133 -2.47 17.83 21.41
C ARG A 133 -3.22 18.64 22.47
N MET A 134 -4.43 18.22 22.84
CA MET A 134 -5.26 18.86 23.87
C MET A 134 -5.15 18.19 25.25
N THR A 135 -4.22 17.23 25.42
CA THR A 135 -3.90 16.61 26.72
C THR A 135 -2.72 17.33 27.38
N ALA A 136 -2.39 16.94 28.62
CA ALA A 136 -1.14 17.40 29.24
C ALA A 136 0.07 16.71 28.58
N LEU A 137 0.85 17.49 27.82
CA LEU A 137 2.03 17.01 27.11
C LEU A 137 3.31 17.11 27.96
N ALA A 138 4.31 16.30 27.59
CA ALA A 138 5.67 16.42 28.11
C ALA A 138 6.33 17.73 27.64
N ASP A 139 7.52 18.06 28.16
CA ASP A 139 8.28 19.23 27.72
C ASP A 139 8.98 18.94 26.38
N PRO A 140 8.60 19.61 25.26
CA PRO A 140 9.23 19.37 23.97
C PRO A 140 10.70 19.83 23.90
N GLU A 141 11.13 20.71 24.81
CA GLU A 141 12.53 21.17 24.90
C GLU A 141 13.44 20.17 25.64
N ARG A 142 12.86 19.07 26.14
CA ARG A 142 13.57 18.01 26.86
C ARG A 142 13.22 16.63 26.29
N PRO A 143 13.46 16.38 24.99
CA PRO A 143 13.19 15.07 24.42
C PRO A 143 14.12 14.01 25.02
N VAL A 144 13.63 12.78 25.12
CA VAL A 144 14.45 11.61 25.46
C VAL A 144 15.03 10.99 24.18
N VAL A 145 16.19 10.36 24.32
CA VAL A 145 16.85 9.63 23.24
C VAL A 145 16.66 8.13 23.50
N LEU A 146 16.09 7.41 22.52
CA LEU A 146 15.72 5.99 22.71
C LEU A 146 16.89 5.11 23.17
N ALA A 147 18.05 5.30 22.54
CA ALA A 147 19.28 4.61 22.88
C ALA A 147 19.63 4.70 24.37
N GLU A 148 19.54 5.91 24.91
CA GLU A 148 19.92 6.22 26.29
C GLU A 148 18.91 5.63 27.27
N GLU A 149 17.61 5.69 26.93
CA GLU A 149 16.55 5.08 27.72
C GLU A 149 16.69 3.56 27.80
N VAL A 150 17.00 2.91 26.67
CA VAL A 150 17.26 1.46 26.61
C VAL A 150 18.49 1.10 27.45
N ALA A 151 19.57 1.88 27.33
CA ALA A 151 20.78 1.69 28.11
C ALA A 151 20.55 1.91 29.62
N ALA A 152 19.77 2.92 30.01
CA ALA A 152 19.41 3.21 31.40
C ALA A 152 18.61 2.09 32.05
N LEU A 153 17.81 1.34 31.26
CA LEU A 153 17.13 0.13 31.70
C LEU A 153 18.06 -1.10 31.77
N GLY A 154 19.33 -0.95 31.38
CA GLY A 154 20.30 -2.04 31.29
C GLY A 154 19.98 -3.04 30.18
N TRP A 155 19.22 -2.62 29.15
CA TRP A 155 18.87 -3.47 28.03
C TRP A 155 19.94 -3.39 26.96
N ASN A 156 20.39 -4.55 26.50
CA ASN A 156 21.37 -4.71 25.43
C ASN A 156 20.81 -5.53 24.26
N ASP A 157 19.51 -5.82 24.29
CA ASP A 157 18.80 -6.61 23.29
C ASP A 157 17.35 -6.09 23.17
N VAL A 158 16.95 -5.78 21.95
CA VAL A 158 15.62 -5.33 21.55
C VAL A 158 15.17 -6.20 20.39
N ASP A 159 13.94 -6.71 20.43
CA ASP A 159 13.39 -7.54 19.35
C ASP A 159 12.61 -6.70 18.35
N LEU A 160 11.77 -5.80 18.86
CA LEU A 160 10.83 -5.02 18.07
C LEU A 160 10.86 -3.55 18.46
N ILE A 161 10.82 -2.66 17.47
CA ILE A 161 10.64 -1.23 17.66
C ILE A 161 9.39 -0.79 16.91
N LYS A 162 8.47 -0.09 17.58
CA LYS A 162 7.33 0.59 16.95
C LYS A 162 7.52 2.10 17.08
N ILE A 163 7.41 2.85 15.99
CA ILE A 163 7.45 4.32 15.96
C ILE A 163 6.23 4.81 15.17
N ASP A 164 5.30 5.44 15.86
CA ASP A 164 4.04 5.89 15.27
C ASP A 164 3.59 7.10 16.09
N ILE A 165 4.24 8.21 15.81
CA ILE A 165 3.97 9.49 16.45
C ILE A 165 3.55 10.49 15.39
N ASP A 166 2.66 11.40 15.75
CA ASP A 166 2.42 12.61 14.96
C ASP A 166 3.61 13.57 15.16
N GLY A 167 4.82 13.10 14.85
CA GLY A 167 6.11 13.51 15.41
C GLY A 167 7.24 13.60 14.37
N PRO A 168 8.50 13.65 14.85
CA PRO A 168 9.70 13.53 14.02
C PRO A 168 10.15 12.07 13.91
N ASP A 169 9.29 11.18 13.39
CA ASP A 169 9.51 9.71 13.40
C ASP A 169 10.81 9.30 12.72
N TYR A 170 11.15 9.95 11.60
CA TYR A 170 12.40 9.66 10.90
C TYR A 170 13.62 10.10 11.70
N GLN A 171 13.54 11.21 12.44
CA GLN A 171 14.58 11.62 13.37
C GLN A 171 14.73 10.61 14.52
N VAL A 172 13.62 10.09 15.05
CA VAL A 172 13.64 9.02 16.07
C VAL A 172 14.32 7.77 15.51
N LEU A 173 14.01 7.37 14.27
CA LEU A 173 14.69 6.25 13.62
C LEU A 173 16.18 6.51 13.41
N GLN A 174 16.55 7.71 12.98
CA GLN A 174 17.95 8.14 12.82
C GLN A 174 18.72 8.13 14.15
N SER A 175 18.05 8.34 15.29
CA SER A 175 18.68 8.23 16.62
C SER A 175 19.19 6.81 16.93
N LEU A 176 18.71 5.81 16.19
CA LEU A 176 19.09 4.41 16.31
C LEU A 176 20.14 4.00 15.26
N ASP A 177 20.66 4.95 14.49
CA ASP A 177 21.69 4.64 13.51
C ASP A 177 22.95 4.05 14.17
N GLY A 178 23.48 2.98 13.58
CA GLY A 178 24.54 2.17 14.17
C GLY A 178 24.12 1.28 15.36
N GLN A 179 22.93 1.47 15.94
CA GLN A 179 22.47 0.72 17.12
C GLN A 179 21.52 -0.42 16.80
N LEU A 180 20.81 -0.38 15.68
CA LEU A 180 19.87 -1.44 15.28
C LEU A 180 20.54 -2.83 15.25
N GLU A 181 21.79 -2.91 14.77
CA GLU A 181 22.55 -4.16 14.76
C GLU A 181 23.03 -4.54 16.16
N SER A 182 23.62 -3.61 16.92
CA SER A 182 24.17 -3.90 18.26
C SER A 182 23.11 -4.29 19.27
N LEU A 183 21.89 -3.74 19.14
CA LEU A 183 20.73 -4.10 19.96
C LEU A 183 20.04 -5.38 19.46
N GLY A 184 20.51 -6.00 18.37
CA GLY A 184 19.92 -7.22 17.84
C GLY A 184 18.47 -7.05 17.36
N VAL A 185 18.10 -5.87 16.86
CA VAL A 185 16.73 -5.57 16.43
C VAL A 185 16.31 -6.51 15.30
N LEU A 186 15.23 -7.26 15.55
CA LEU A 186 14.67 -8.21 14.59
C LEU A 186 13.76 -7.52 13.58
N ALA A 187 12.99 -6.55 14.07
CA ALA A 187 11.92 -5.93 13.33
C ALA A 187 11.63 -4.51 13.79
N ALA A 188 11.09 -3.71 12.89
CA ALA A 188 10.55 -2.39 13.18
C ALA A 188 9.19 -2.21 12.51
N ARG A 189 8.28 -1.50 13.17
CA ARG A 189 6.99 -1.09 12.62
C ARG A 189 6.91 0.43 12.68
N MET A 190 6.59 1.08 11.58
CA MET A 190 6.62 2.54 11.52
C MET A 190 5.46 3.12 10.72
N GLU A 191 4.88 4.21 11.22
CA GLU A 191 4.12 5.10 10.34
C GLU A 191 5.09 5.86 9.44
N VAL A 192 4.80 5.92 8.15
CA VAL A 192 5.62 6.59 7.14
C VAL A 192 4.76 7.46 6.23
N ASN A 193 5.26 8.64 5.89
CA ASN A 193 4.54 9.53 4.97
C ASN A 193 4.73 9.10 3.51
N LEU A 194 3.63 9.13 2.75
CA LEU A 194 3.58 8.93 1.30
C LEU A 194 3.43 10.27 0.54
N PHE A 195 3.61 11.40 1.24
CA PHE A 195 3.72 12.74 0.69
C PHE A 195 5.10 13.33 1.07
N GLY A 196 5.46 14.51 0.55
CA GLY A 196 6.77 15.11 0.79
C GLY A 196 7.54 15.51 -0.47
N GLY A 197 8.71 16.10 -0.26
CA GLY A 197 9.72 16.41 -1.27
C GLY A 197 10.74 15.29 -1.42
N THR A 198 11.99 15.66 -1.74
CA THR A 198 13.10 14.74 -2.05
C THR A 198 14.31 14.97 -1.14
N GLY A 199 14.17 15.86 -0.14
CA GLY A 199 15.23 16.13 0.81
C GLY A 199 15.52 14.90 1.67
N GLU A 200 16.79 14.56 1.83
CA GLU A 200 17.22 13.37 2.59
C GLU A 200 16.92 13.45 4.10
N TRP A 201 16.50 14.62 4.57
CA TRP A 201 16.10 14.88 5.95
C TRP A 201 14.60 14.65 6.21
N GLU A 202 13.80 14.55 5.15
CA GLU A 202 12.35 14.50 5.24
C GLU A 202 11.86 13.14 5.74
N HIS A 203 10.83 13.13 6.60
CA HIS A 203 10.14 11.91 6.97
C HIS A 203 9.20 11.50 5.84
N VAL A 204 9.72 10.70 4.89
CA VAL A 204 9.01 10.20 3.71
C VAL A 204 9.41 8.76 3.45
N PHE A 205 8.49 7.96 2.90
CA PHE A 205 8.68 6.51 2.70
C PHE A 205 10.00 6.19 2.00
N HIS A 206 10.37 6.91 0.92
CA HIS A 206 11.59 6.56 0.19
C HIS A 206 12.88 6.77 1.00
N ASN A 207 12.92 7.74 1.93
CA ASN A 207 14.05 7.93 2.83
C ASN A 207 14.08 6.86 3.93
N THR A 208 12.92 6.55 4.52
CA THR A 208 12.79 5.49 5.53
C THR A 208 13.16 4.13 4.94
N GLU A 209 12.64 3.79 3.77
CA GLU A 209 12.90 2.55 3.05
C GLU A 209 14.40 2.38 2.74
N LYS A 210 15.03 3.41 2.18
CA LYS A 210 16.47 3.40 1.89
C LYS A 210 17.31 3.24 3.16
N PHE A 211 16.92 3.92 4.25
CA PHE A 211 17.56 3.74 5.55
C PHE A 211 17.43 2.30 6.05
N MET A 212 16.22 1.74 6.07
CA MET A 212 15.99 0.38 6.58
C MET A 212 16.73 -0.68 5.77
N ARG A 213 16.72 -0.58 4.42
CA ARG A 213 17.41 -1.51 3.52
C ARG A 213 18.93 -1.48 3.68
N SER A 214 19.52 -0.29 3.74
CA SER A 214 20.97 -0.14 3.96
C SER A 214 21.43 -0.68 5.32
N ARG A 215 20.50 -0.87 6.27
CA ARG A 215 20.75 -1.54 7.54
C ARG A 215 20.34 -3.02 7.55
N GLY A 216 19.97 -3.60 6.40
CA GLY A 216 19.68 -5.02 6.23
C GLY A 216 18.29 -5.46 6.69
N PHE A 217 17.33 -4.54 6.70
CA PHE A 217 15.91 -4.85 6.87
C PHE A 217 15.21 -4.95 5.51
N ASP A 218 14.19 -5.79 5.48
CA ASP A 218 13.30 -6.00 4.36
C ASP A 218 11.88 -5.55 4.71
N LEU A 219 11.17 -4.98 3.74
CA LEU A 219 9.75 -4.67 3.88
C LEU A 219 8.91 -5.96 3.75
N TYR A 220 8.13 -6.27 4.78
CA TYR A 220 7.27 -7.46 4.85
C TYR A 220 5.79 -7.13 4.66
N ALA A 221 5.35 -5.96 5.10
CA ALA A 221 4.01 -5.46 4.86
C ALA A 221 4.01 -3.93 4.75
N LEU A 222 3.06 -3.42 3.99
CA LEU A 222 2.80 -1.99 3.85
C LEU A 222 1.29 -1.80 3.82
N GLU A 223 0.76 -0.98 4.73
CA GLU A 223 -0.69 -0.72 4.84
C GLU A 223 -0.97 0.77 4.59
N PRO A 224 -1.19 1.17 3.32
CA PRO A 224 -1.50 2.57 2.99
C PRO A 224 -2.81 3.04 3.61
N ARG A 225 -2.78 4.26 4.16
CA ARG A 225 -3.92 5.00 4.69
C ARG A 225 -4.32 6.07 3.69
N ARG A 226 -5.62 6.13 3.40
CA ARG A 226 -6.21 7.08 2.46
C ARG A 226 -6.88 8.23 3.19
N TYR A 227 -6.85 9.40 2.59
CA TYR A 227 -7.47 10.61 3.11
C TYR A 227 -8.17 11.35 1.98
N ALA A 228 -9.46 11.58 2.16
CA ALA A 228 -10.28 12.30 1.19
C ALA A 228 -10.08 13.81 1.33
N MET A 229 -10.10 14.51 0.19
CA MET A 229 -10.09 15.96 0.18
C MET A 229 -11.34 16.53 0.84
N ALA A 230 -11.20 17.64 1.56
CA ALA A 230 -12.31 18.39 2.15
C ALA A 230 -13.30 18.93 1.10
N ALA A 231 -12.86 19.00 -0.16
CA ALA A 231 -13.68 19.32 -1.32
C ALA A 231 -14.84 18.33 -1.52
N LEU A 232 -14.64 17.04 -1.20
CA LEU A 232 -15.67 16.01 -1.22
C LEU A 232 -15.31 14.94 -0.17
N PRO A 233 -15.78 15.09 1.07
CA PRO A 233 -15.40 14.22 2.18
C PRO A 233 -15.87 12.79 1.93
N ALA A 234 -15.15 11.80 2.46
CA ALA A 234 -15.55 10.41 2.45
C ALA A 234 -15.75 9.90 3.89
N PRO A 235 -16.46 8.77 4.10
CA PRO A 235 -16.53 8.14 5.41
C PRO A 235 -15.14 7.86 5.99
N PHE A 236 -14.96 8.14 7.29
CA PHE A 236 -13.75 7.77 8.02
C PHE A 236 -13.70 6.25 8.20
N ALA A 237 -12.52 5.65 8.07
CA ALA A 237 -12.35 4.21 8.25
C ALA A 237 -12.41 3.81 9.74
N ILE A 238 -12.23 4.78 10.64
CA ILE A 238 -12.32 4.63 12.10
C ILE A 238 -13.33 5.63 12.69
N ARG A 239 -13.47 5.62 14.02
CA ARG A 239 -14.41 6.50 14.75
C ARG A 239 -13.82 7.86 15.13
N ALA A 240 -12.85 8.29 14.37
CA ALA A 240 -12.12 9.54 14.59
C ALA A 240 -11.90 10.22 13.24
N PRO A 241 -11.75 11.57 13.24
CA PRO A 241 -11.39 12.32 12.04
C PRO A 241 -9.93 12.03 11.64
N ALA A 242 -9.72 10.92 10.95
CA ALA A 242 -8.42 10.43 10.52
C ALA A 242 -8.52 9.88 9.09
N GLN A 243 -7.98 8.68 8.83
CA GLN A 243 -8.05 8.05 7.52
C GLN A 243 -9.49 7.77 7.08
N THR A 244 -9.74 7.88 5.78
CA THR A 244 -11.03 7.65 5.12
C THR A 244 -11.02 6.40 4.26
N VAL A 245 -12.21 5.90 3.90
CA VAL A 245 -12.37 4.70 3.09
C VAL A 245 -11.93 4.89 1.64
N THR A 246 -11.98 6.11 1.13
CA THR A 246 -11.48 6.51 -0.20
C THR A 246 -10.61 7.75 -0.07
N GLY A 247 -10.09 8.25 -1.20
CA GLY A 247 -9.19 9.39 -1.23
C GLY A 247 -7.74 8.98 -1.47
N ARG A 248 -6.86 9.98 -1.46
CA ARG A 248 -5.46 9.79 -1.84
C ARG A 248 -4.68 9.12 -0.72
N VAL A 249 -3.68 8.33 -1.07
CA VAL A 249 -2.74 7.82 -0.05
C VAL A 249 -1.97 8.99 0.56
N PHE A 250 -1.82 8.96 1.89
CA PHE A 250 -1.15 10.01 2.65
C PHE A 250 -0.06 9.44 3.55
N GLN A 251 -0.38 8.39 4.30
CA GLN A 251 0.54 7.69 5.19
C GLN A 251 0.43 6.19 4.94
N ALA A 252 1.35 5.41 5.50
CA ALA A 252 1.25 3.97 5.56
C ALA A 252 1.85 3.45 6.86
N GLU A 253 1.44 2.25 7.27
CA GLU A 253 2.18 1.45 8.25
C GLU A 253 3.15 0.55 7.49
N ALA A 254 4.44 0.71 7.73
CA ALA A 254 5.50 -0.11 7.16
C ALA A 254 6.03 -1.09 8.19
N TYR A 255 6.15 -2.36 7.79
CA TYR A 255 6.58 -3.47 8.64
C TYR A 255 7.91 -4.00 8.11
N TYR A 256 8.99 -3.67 8.79
CA TYR A 256 10.35 -4.05 8.45
C TYR A 256 10.82 -5.20 9.32
N ALA A 257 11.44 -6.22 8.72
CA ALA A 257 12.07 -7.30 9.47
C ALA A 257 13.30 -7.82 8.73
N ARG A 258 14.17 -8.51 9.46
CA ARG A 258 15.34 -9.17 8.88
C ARG A 258 14.91 -10.47 8.20
N ASP A 259 15.14 -10.58 6.89
CA ASP A 259 14.83 -11.81 6.14
C ASP A 259 15.95 -12.86 6.30
N LEU A 260 16.06 -13.45 7.48
CA LEU A 260 17.12 -14.41 7.81
C LEU A 260 17.05 -15.73 7.04
N ALA A 261 15.91 -16.01 6.41
CA ALA A 261 15.74 -17.16 5.53
C ALA A 261 16.37 -16.91 4.15
N SER A 262 16.67 -15.65 3.81
CA SER A 262 17.33 -15.30 2.56
C SER A 262 18.81 -15.66 2.58
N SER A 263 19.37 -15.90 1.38
CA SER A 263 20.81 -16.17 1.24
C SER A 263 21.68 -14.95 1.56
N HIS A 264 21.18 -13.73 1.35
CA HIS A 264 21.94 -12.51 1.61
C HIS A 264 22.03 -12.16 3.10
N ALA A 265 21.11 -12.66 3.93
CA ALA A 265 21.10 -12.41 5.37
C ALA A 265 21.92 -13.42 6.19
N ARG A 266 22.55 -14.43 5.56
CA ARG A 266 23.27 -15.53 6.25
C ARG A 266 24.29 -15.04 7.29
N ALA A 267 25.01 -13.95 7.00
CA ALA A 267 25.99 -13.38 7.92
C ALA A 267 25.38 -12.89 9.26
N PHE A 268 24.12 -12.43 9.25
CA PHE A 268 23.38 -12.11 10.47
C PHE A 268 22.90 -13.37 11.16
N THR A 269 22.39 -14.32 10.38
CA THR A 269 21.73 -15.51 10.90
C THR A 269 22.64 -16.35 11.79
N ASP A 270 23.92 -16.50 11.44
CA ASP A 270 24.86 -17.32 12.22
C ASP A 270 25.03 -16.83 13.66
N ARG A 271 24.78 -15.53 13.92
CA ARG A 271 24.98 -14.89 15.23
C ARG A 271 23.82 -15.08 16.22
N TRP A 272 22.62 -15.46 15.76
CA TRP A 272 21.39 -15.35 16.58
C TRP A 272 20.95 -16.67 17.17
N SER A 273 20.61 -16.70 18.46
CA SER A 273 20.17 -17.93 19.14
C SER A 273 18.91 -18.51 18.48
N GLY A 274 18.64 -19.79 18.73
CA GLY A 274 17.34 -20.37 18.34
C GLY A 274 16.15 -19.65 18.98
N GLU A 275 16.31 -19.08 20.19
CA GLU A 275 15.25 -18.33 20.87
C GLU A 275 14.95 -17.02 20.11
N LYS A 276 16.00 -16.34 19.63
CA LYS A 276 15.91 -15.13 18.83
C LYS A 276 15.25 -15.39 17.46
N LEU A 277 15.58 -16.50 16.80
CA LEU A 277 14.91 -16.95 15.58
C LEU A 277 13.42 -17.26 15.82
N ALA A 278 13.10 -17.89 16.95
CA ALA A 278 11.72 -18.17 17.34
C ALA A 278 10.89 -16.90 17.59
N LYS A 279 11.49 -15.87 18.21
CA LYS A 279 10.87 -14.55 18.38
C LYS A 279 10.57 -13.88 17.04
N LEU A 280 11.48 -13.95 16.06
CA LEU A 280 11.22 -13.46 14.71
C LEU A 280 10.08 -14.21 14.01
N ALA A 281 10.02 -15.54 14.16
CA ALA A 281 8.90 -16.33 13.64
C ALA A 281 7.56 -15.90 14.26
N ALA A 282 7.54 -15.58 15.57
CA ALA A 282 6.35 -15.07 16.25
C ALA A 282 5.95 -13.66 15.76
N ILE A 283 6.92 -12.78 15.49
CA ILE A 283 6.66 -11.48 14.85
C ILE A 283 5.98 -11.68 13.50
N PHE A 284 6.52 -12.55 12.63
CA PHE A 284 5.91 -12.86 11.34
C PHE A 284 4.49 -13.41 11.49
N ALA A 285 4.25 -14.36 12.40
CA ALA A 285 2.92 -14.88 12.65
C ALA A 285 1.92 -13.78 13.08
N LEU A 286 2.32 -12.90 13.99
CA LEU A 286 1.50 -11.77 14.47
C LEU A 286 1.26 -10.70 13.40
N TRP A 287 2.20 -10.53 12.47
CA TRP A 287 2.05 -9.69 11.27
C TRP A 287 1.30 -10.40 10.13
N ASN A 288 0.68 -11.55 10.41
CA ASN A 288 -0.08 -12.33 9.44
C ASN A 288 0.76 -12.83 8.25
N GLN A 289 2.02 -13.18 8.53
CA GLN A 289 3.02 -13.78 7.63
C GLN A 289 3.39 -15.22 8.06
N PRO A 290 2.42 -16.15 8.22
CA PRO A 290 2.69 -17.49 8.74
C PRO A 290 3.61 -18.32 7.83
N ASP A 291 3.66 -17.98 6.55
CA ASP A 291 4.52 -18.58 5.54
C ASP A 291 5.99 -18.18 5.69
N SER A 292 6.25 -16.90 5.99
CA SER A 292 7.60 -16.44 6.33
C SER A 292 8.07 -17.02 7.67
N ALA A 293 7.16 -17.16 8.65
CA ALA A 293 7.45 -17.85 9.91
C ALA A 293 7.80 -19.34 9.67
N ALA A 294 7.04 -20.04 8.83
CA ALA A 294 7.27 -21.46 8.54
C ALA A 294 8.59 -21.68 7.78
N GLU A 295 8.90 -20.80 6.82
CA GLU A 295 10.17 -20.81 6.11
C GLU A 295 11.36 -20.63 7.06
N LEU A 296 11.26 -19.69 8.00
CA LEU A 296 12.29 -19.46 9.01
C LEU A 296 12.50 -20.68 9.92
N ILE A 297 11.41 -21.25 10.45
CA ILE A 297 11.48 -22.42 11.34
C ILE A 297 12.10 -23.63 10.63
N LEU A 298 11.72 -23.87 9.37
CA LEU A 298 12.28 -24.98 8.59
C LEU A 298 13.74 -24.74 8.20
N GLY A 299 14.09 -23.52 7.80
CA GLY A 299 15.46 -23.15 7.47
C GLY A 299 16.43 -23.32 8.64
N PHE A 300 15.94 -23.21 9.88
CA PHE A 300 16.74 -23.33 11.11
C PHE A 300 16.28 -24.44 12.05
N ARG A 301 15.67 -25.50 11.51
CA ARG A 301 15.09 -26.62 12.28
C ARG A 301 16.04 -27.15 13.36
N ASP A 302 17.31 -27.36 13.01
CA ASP A 302 18.31 -27.90 13.94
C ASP A 302 18.55 -26.98 15.15
N ARG A 303 18.44 -25.66 14.98
CA ARG A 303 18.65 -24.66 16.05
C ARG A 303 17.44 -24.49 16.95
N VAL A 304 16.22 -24.68 16.42
CA VAL A 304 14.97 -24.46 17.16
C VAL A 304 14.38 -25.75 17.74
N SER A 305 14.76 -26.93 17.21
CA SER A 305 14.27 -28.23 17.68
C SER A 305 14.60 -28.54 19.14
N GLY A 306 15.68 -27.94 19.68
CA GLY A 306 16.02 -28.03 21.10
C GLY A 306 15.14 -27.17 22.02
N LEU A 307 14.34 -26.25 21.46
CA LEU A 307 13.49 -25.31 22.21
C LEU A 307 12.05 -25.81 22.31
N PHE A 308 11.48 -26.29 21.21
CA PHE A 308 10.09 -26.72 21.09
C PHE A 308 9.89 -27.75 19.98
N ASP A 309 8.73 -28.40 19.98
CA ASP A 309 8.28 -29.28 18.90
C ASP A 309 8.03 -28.48 17.62
N VAL A 310 8.91 -28.66 16.63
CA VAL A 310 8.87 -27.97 15.34
C VAL A 310 7.62 -28.33 14.54
N ASP A 311 7.18 -29.58 14.59
CA ASP A 311 6.03 -30.03 13.80
C ASP A 311 4.75 -29.42 14.37
N ARG A 312 4.62 -29.37 15.70
CA ARG A 312 3.53 -28.63 16.35
C ARG A 312 3.54 -27.14 15.99
N ALA A 313 4.72 -26.52 15.93
CA ALA A 313 4.86 -25.11 15.55
C ALA A 313 4.37 -24.87 14.10
N LEU A 314 4.76 -25.74 13.17
CA LEU A 314 4.35 -25.68 11.78
C LEU A 314 2.84 -25.93 11.60
N ASP A 315 2.24 -26.82 12.40
CA ASP A 315 0.79 -27.06 12.40
C ASP A 315 -0.02 -25.83 12.80
N LEU A 316 0.46 -25.07 13.79
CA LEU A 316 -0.17 -23.81 14.18
C LEU A 316 -0.13 -22.79 13.04
N LEU A 317 1.00 -22.68 12.34
CA LEU A 317 1.13 -21.77 11.19
C LEU A 317 0.28 -22.23 10.00
N ALA A 318 0.20 -23.54 9.74
CA ALA A 318 -0.70 -24.11 8.74
C ALA A 318 -2.17 -23.87 9.10
N ALA A 319 -2.53 -23.95 10.37
CA ALA A 319 -3.88 -23.62 10.84
C ALA A 319 -4.19 -22.13 10.67
N GLN A 320 -3.24 -21.23 10.93
CA GLN A 320 -3.39 -19.79 10.68
C GLN A 320 -3.68 -19.48 9.20
N SER A 321 -3.11 -20.27 8.30
CA SER A 321 -3.29 -20.19 6.84
C SER A 321 -4.63 -20.77 6.35
N GLN A 322 -5.35 -21.48 7.23
CA GLN A 322 -6.64 -22.10 6.92
C GLN A 322 -7.76 -21.53 7.83
N PRO A 323 -7.95 -20.19 7.91
CA PRO A 323 -8.85 -19.58 8.89
C PRO A 323 -10.33 -19.91 8.67
N ALA A 324 -10.70 -20.40 7.48
CA ALA A 324 -12.05 -20.85 7.15
C ALA A 324 -12.29 -22.34 7.45
N SER A 325 -11.27 -23.10 7.86
CA SER A 325 -11.39 -24.52 8.17
C SER A 325 -11.75 -24.72 9.64
N ALA A 326 -12.84 -25.44 9.91
CA ALA A 326 -13.18 -25.90 11.26
C ALA A 326 -12.18 -26.96 11.78
N SER A 327 -11.62 -27.74 10.85
CA SER A 327 -10.58 -28.74 11.11
C SER A 327 -9.39 -28.44 10.19
N PRO A 328 -8.52 -27.48 10.53
CA PRO A 328 -7.35 -27.17 9.72
C PRO A 328 -6.46 -28.41 9.60
N ARG A 329 -5.92 -28.64 8.41
CA ARG A 329 -4.94 -29.71 8.17
C ARG A 329 -3.63 -29.36 8.88
N ASP A 330 -2.94 -30.39 9.35
CA ASP A 330 -1.53 -30.26 9.75
C ASP A 330 -0.67 -29.78 8.57
N PHE A 331 0.55 -29.35 8.89
CA PHE A 331 1.46 -28.74 7.92
C PHE A 331 1.79 -29.66 6.75
N THR A 332 2.11 -30.92 7.04
CA THR A 332 2.50 -31.92 6.03
C THR A 332 1.34 -32.18 5.07
N THR A 333 0.17 -32.51 5.59
CA THR A 333 -1.04 -32.79 4.80
C THR A 333 -1.47 -31.57 3.99
N TYR A 334 -1.34 -30.36 4.56
CA TYR A 334 -1.62 -29.12 3.84
C TYR A 334 -0.70 -28.93 2.63
N ARG A 335 0.62 -29.11 2.82
CA ARG A 335 1.61 -28.97 1.75
C ARG A 335 1.48 -30.03 0.67
N GLU A 336 1.27 -31.28 1.05
CA GLU A 336 1.04 -32.38 0.11
C GLU A 336 -0.17 -32.06 -0.76
N ARG A 337 -1.28 -31.62 -0.15
CA ARG A 337 -2.46 -31.19 -0.90
C ARG A 337 -2.16 -30.02 -1.86
N CYS A 338 -1.40 -29.02 -1.43
CA CYS A 338 -1.08 -27.88 -2.32
C CYS A 338 -0.18 -28.29 -3.49
N ARG A 339 0.70 -29.28 -3.29
CA ARG A 339 1.57 -29.83 -4.34
C ARG A 339 0.79 -30.72 -5.32
N ASP A 340 -0.05 -31.60 -4.78
CA ASP A 340 -0.75 -32.62 -5.55
C ASP A 340 -2.02 -32.06 -6.21
N HIS A 341 -2.62 -31.03 -5.60
CA HIS A 341 -3.81 -30.31 -6.06
C HIS A 341 -3.60 -28.79 -6.06
N PRO A 342 -2.67 -28.28 -6.89
CA PRO A 342 -2.30 -26.87 -6.90
C PRO A 342 -3.45 -25.94 -7.36
N GLU A 343 -4.47 -26.48 -8.04
CA GLU A 343 -5.73 -25.80 -8.33
C GLU A 343 -6.52 -25.40 -7.08
N THR A 344 -6.26 -26.03 -5.93
CA THR A 344 -6.90 -25.66 -4.66
C THR A 344 -6.39 -24.33 -4.09
N LEU A 345 -5.27 -23.83 -4.61
CA LEU A 345 -4.78 -22.49 -4.33
C LEU A 345 -5.41 -21.45 -5.26
N LEU A 346 -5.96 -21.85 -6.41
CA LEU A 346 -6.67 -20.93 -7.27
C LEU A 346 -8.02 -20.57 -6.63
N PRO A 347 -8.52 -19.34 -6.82
CA PRO A 347 -9.88 -18.99 -6.42
C PRO A 347 -10.85 -19.91 -7.16
N ASP A 348 -11.60 -20.71 -6.41
CA ASP A 348 -12.61 -21.62 -6.97
C ASP A 348 -13.73 -20.79 -7.62
N PRO A 349 -13.87 -20.79 -8.96
CA PRO A 349 -14.89 -20.00 -9.65
C PRO A 349 -16.31 -20.41 -9.23
N GLN A 350 -16.49 -21.66 -8.78
CA GLN A 350 -17.77 -22.20 -8.32
C GLN A 350 -18.04 -21.90 -6.83
N ARG A 351 -17.04 -21.57 -6.01
CA ARG A 351 -17.30 -20.97 -4.68
C ARG A 351 -17.84 -19.54 -4.78
N TYR A 352 -17.71 -18.91 -5.94
CA TYR A 352 -18.38 -17.66 -6.29
C TYR A 352 -19.73 -17.87 -7.03
N SER A 353 -20.25 -19.11 -7.08
CA SER A 353 -21.61 -19.47 -7.55
C SER A 353 -22.63 -19.50 -6.38
N PRO A 354 -23.94 -19.27 -6.62
CA PRO A 354 -24.78 -18.41 -5.80
C PRO A 354 -25.56 -19.15 -4.71
N SER A 355 -24.92 -19.72 -3.69
CA SER A 355 -25.70 -19.94 -2.46
C SER A 355 -25.95 -18.58 -1.80
N LEU A 356 -27.20 -18.32 -1.41
CA LEU A 356 -27.62 -17.06 -0.78
C LEU A 356 -26.72 -16.71 0.41
N MET A 357 -26.27 -17.71 1.17
CA MET A 357 -25.37 -17.52 2.30
C MET A 357 -23.91 -17.31 1.91
N ALA A 358 -23.39 -17.92 0.85
CA ALA A 358 -22.03 -17.64 0.39
C ALA A 358 -21.92 -16.21 -0.15
N ARG A 359 -22.92 -15.73 -0.89
CA ARG A 359 -22.97 -14.33 -1.34
C ARG A 359 -23.22 -13.36 -0.21
N ALA A 360 -24.11 -13.68 0.74
CA ALA A 360 -24.36 -12.83 1.89
C ALA A 360 -23.12 -12.76 2.80
N THR A 361 -22.39 -13.87 2.97
CA THR A 361 -21.16 -13.93 3.77
C THR A 361 -20.00 -13.25 3.07
N ALA A 362 -19.81 -13.46 1.75
CA ALA A 362 -18.83 -12.75 0.96
C ALA A 362 -19.16 -11.25 0.87
N ALA A 363 -20.43 -10.86 0.78
CA ALA A 363 -20.84 -9.46 0.86
C ALA A 363 -20.71 -8.89 2.28
N LEU A 364 -20.92 -9.67 3.35
CA LEU A 364 -20.69 -9.25 4.73
C LEU A 364 -19.21 -9.16 5.07
N ASP A 365 -18.39 -10.07 4.54
CA ASP A 365 -16.95 -10.06 4.71
C ASP A 365 -16.31 -9.01 3.80
N ALA A 366 -16.79 -8.81 2.57
CA ALA A 366 -16.45 -7.65 1.75
C ALA A 366 -16.99 -6.35 2.37
N TYR A 367 -18.13 -6.32 3.07
CA TYR A 367 -18.61 -5.15 3.80
C TYR A 367 -17.87 -4.91 5.11
N ARG A 368 -17.34 -5.96 5.76
CA ARG A 368 -16.46 -5.84 6.94
C ARG A 368 -15.03 -5.49 6.54
N ASN A 369 -14.59 -5.96 5.39
CA ASN A 369 -13.27 -5.74 4.82
C ASN A 369 -13.23 -4.48 3.97
N ALA A 370 -14.33 -3.98 3.39
CA ALA A 370 -14.39 -2.73 2.61
C ALA A 370 -14.01 -1.49 3.42
N TRP A 371 -14.08 -1.58 4.75
CA TRP A 371 -13.60 -0.53 5.66
C TRP A 371 -12.13 -0.69 6.07
N LYS A 372 -11.47 -1.78 5.64
CA LYS A 372 -10.04 -2.06 5.87
C LYS A 372 -9.23 -2.17 4.56
N VAL A 373 -9.88 -2.56 3.48
CA VAL A 373 -9.37 -2.68 2.10
C VAL A 373 -10.60 -2.44 1.20
N PRO A 374 -10.77 -1.25 0.62
CA PRO A 374 -11.89 -1.01 -0.28
C PRO A 374 -11.77 -1.93 -1.51
N PRO A 375 -12.90 -2.36 -2.11
CA PRO A 375 -12.90 -3.13 -3.35
C PRO A 375 -12.53 -2.20 -4.51
N HIS A 376 -11.25 -1.89 -4.67
CA HIS A 376 -10.75 -1.03 -5.75
C HIS A 376 -9.99 -1.77 -6.84
N ARG A 377 -9.87 -3.09 -6.74
CA ARG A 377 -9.34 -3.88 -7.84
C ARG A 377 -10.26 -3.73 -9.03
N SER A 378 -9.83 -2.96 -10.03
CA SER A 378 -10.08 -3.33 -11.41
C SER A 378 -9.25 -4.58 -11.64
N LEU A 379 -9.84 -5.75 -11.43
CA LEU A 379 -9.24 -6.97 -11.96
C LEU A 379 -9.07 -6.77 -13.46
N GLU A 380 -8.01 -7.31 -14.05
CA GLU A 380 -8.00 -7.63 -15.47
C GLU A 380 -9.23 -8.52 -15.75
N GLY A 381 -10.32 -7.91 -16.24
CA GLY A 381 -11.62 -8.58 -16.45
C GLY A 381 -12.83 -7.92 -15.79
N ASP A 382 -12.70 -6.92 -14.92
CA ASP A 382 -13.86 -6.15 -14.47
C ASP A 382 -14.43 -5.30 -15.62
N PRO A 383 -15.77 -5.16 -15.72
CA PRO A 383 -16.38 -4.32 -16.75
C PRO A 383 -15.79 -2.90 -16.66
N PRO A 384 -15.65 -2.20 -17.80
CA PRO A 384 -15.02 -0.89 -17.85
C PRO A 384 -15.57 0.01 -16.76
N VAL A 385 -14.71 0.50 -15.87
CA VAL A 385 -15.05 1.52 -14.87
C VAL A 385 -15.17 2.86 -15.60
N SER A 386 -16.14 2.96 -16.50
CA SER A 386 -16.58 4.21 -17.08
C SER A 386 -17.34 4.97 -16.02
N THR A 387 -16.80 6.08 -15.55
CA THR A 387 -17.52 6.97 -14.64
C THR A 387 -18.41 7.93 -15.45
N PRO A 388 -19.61 8.29 -14.95
CA PRO A 388 -20.45 9.30 -15.60
C PRO A 388 -19.70 10.61 -15.88
N PHE A 389 -18.84 11.01 -14.93
CA PHE A 389 -18.01 12.19 -15.06
C PHE A 389 -16.98 12.07 -16.19
N ALA A 390 -16.22 10.97 -16.29
CA ALA A 390 -15.29 10.80 -17.41
C ALA A 390 -16.00 10.80 -18.78
N ALA A 391 -17.21 10.21 -18.86
CA ALA A 391 -18.04 10.28 -20.06
C ALA A 391 -18.52 11.72 -20.38
N ARG A 392 -18.77 12.56 -19.36
CA ARG A 392 -19.03 13.99 -19.52
C ARG A 392 -17.80 14.72 -20.05
N VAL A 393 -16.62 14.44 -19.49
CA VAL A 393 -15.36 15.03 -19.96
C VAL A 393 -15.10 14.67 -21.41
N ARG A 394 -15.30 13.41 -21.83
CA ARG A 394 -15.21 13.02 -23.25
C ARG A 394 -16.03 13.93 -24.17
N ARG A 395 -17.27 14.25 -23.80
CA ARG A 395 -18.13 15.14 -24.62
C ARG A 395 -17.58 16.57 -24.66
N ALA A 396 -17.01 17.04 -23.56
CA ALA A 396 -16.43 18.37 -23.44
C ALA A 396 -15.09 18.54 -24.19
N LEU A 397 -14.40 17.45 -24.53
CA LEU A 397 -13.12 17.53 -25.27
C LEU A 397 -13.28 18.14 -26.67
N GLY A 398 -14.48 18.14 -27.27
CA GLY A 398 -14.67 18.63 -28.63
C GLY A 398 -13.79 17.85 -29.60
N SER A 399 -12.92 18.52 -30.36
CA SER A 399 -11.94 17.87 -31.25
C SER A 399 -10.63 17.45 -30.56
N ALA A 400 -10.43 17.81 -29.29
CA ALA A 400 -9.23 17.42 -28.55
C ALA A 400 -9.23 15.91 -28.24
N HIS A 401 -8.04 15.34 -28.16
CA HIS A 401 -7.84 13.93 -27.81
C HIS A 401 -7.36 13.78 -26.37
N PHE A 402 -7.65 12.65 -25.76
CA PHE A 402 -6.94 12.12 -24.60
C PHE A 402 -5.80 11.23 -25.11
N SER A 403 -4.55 11.57 -24.79
CA SER A 403 -3.34 10.93 -25.30
C SER A 403 -2.69 10.03 -24.26
N ALA A 404 -2.39 8.78 -24.61
CA ALA A 404 -1.82 7.80 -23.68
C ALA A 404 -0.73 6.91 -24.29
N ILE A 405 0.25 6.54 -23.48
CA ILE A 405 1.18 5.44 -23.76
C ILE A 405 0.93 4.34 -22.72
N ASP A 406 0.88 3.09 -23.15
CA ASP A 406 0.70 1.93 -22.28
C ASP A 406 1.81 0.91 -22.58
N VAL A 407 2.77 0.79 -21.67
CA VAL A 407 3.94 -0.11 -21.79
C VAL A 407 3.67 -1.36 -20.97
N GLY A 408 3.79 -2.53 -21.61
CA GLY A 408 3.27 -3.79 -21.09
C GLY A 408 1.77 -3.92 -21.36
N CYS A 409 1.34 -3.56 -22.58
CA CYS A 409 -0.08 -3.53 -22.94
C CYS A 409 -0.63 -4.91 -23.34
N ALA A 410 -0.08 -6.00 -22.81
CA ALA A 410 -0.67 -7.32 -22.97
C ALA A 410 -2.16 -7.24 -22.60
N LEU A 411 -3.03 -7.90 -23.39
CA LEU A 411 -4.50 -7.80 -23.28
C LEU A 411 -5.13 -6.47 -23.73
N GLY A 412 -4.34 -5.47 -24.15
CA GLY A 412 -4.79 -4.22 -24.78
C GLY A 412 -4.59 -2.98 -23.91
N ILE A 413 -4.93 -1.81 -24.46
CA ILE A 413 -4.89 -0.55 -23.70
C ILE A 413 -5.82 -0.63 -22.48
N GLU A 414 -5.32 -0.12 -21.35
CA GLU A 414 -6.02 -0.01 -20.08
C GLU A 414 -7.51 0.37 -20.23
N THR A 415 -8.37 -0.57 -19.81
CA THR A 415 -9.83 -0.53 -20.06
C THR A 415 -10.52 0.77 -19.61
N PRO A 416 -10.25 1.33 -18.41
CA PRO A 416 -10.80 2.62 -18.00
C PRO A 416 -10.62 3.76 -19.01
N LEU A 417 -9.51 3.80 -19.76
CA LEU A 417 -9.24 4.86 -20.74
C LEU A 417 -10.15 4.76 -21.97
N ARG A 418 -10.71 3.58 -22.27
CA ARG A 418 -11.62 3.38 -23.41
C ARG A 418 -12.92 4.18 -23.29
N VAL A 419 -13.24 4.73 -22.11
CA VAL A 419 -14.37 5.67 -21.93
C VAL A 419 -14.30 6.85 -22.91
N PHE A 420 -13.08 7.29 -23.26
CA PHE A 420 -12.83 8.40 -24.19
C PHE A 420 -13.17 8.07 -25.65
N GLY A 421 -13.35 6.79 -26.00
CA GLY A 421 -13.80 6.33 -27.32
C GLY A 421 -12.99 6.92 -28.48
N ASP A 422 -13.67 7.58 -29.41
CA ASP A 422 -13.08 8.26 -30.57
C ASP A 422 -12.15 9.44 -30.20
N ARG A 423 -12.19 9.89 -28.95
CA ARG A 423 -11.27 10.90 -28.41
C ARG A 423 -10.01 10.29 -27.79
N LEU A 424 -9.89 8.96 -27.71
CA LEU A 424 -8.67 8.31 -27.24
C LEU A 424 -7.65 8.20 -28.38
N ARG A 425 -6.44 8.70 -28.13
CA ARG A 425 -5.25 8.44 -28.95
C ARG A 425 -4.24 7.70 -28.09
N ALA A 426 -3.96 6.43 -28.39
CA ALA A 426 -3.09 5.61 -27.55
C ALA A 426 -2.09 4.78 -28.35
N ILE A 427 -0.92 4.56 -27.77
CA ILE A 427 0.06 3.60 -28.29
C ILE A 427 0.34 2.57 -27.19
N GLY A 428 -0.04 1.33 -27.48
CA GLY A 428 0.32 0.17 -26.66
C GLY A 428 1.67 -0.37 -27.11
N ILE A 429 2.55 -0.66 -26.16
CA ILE A 429 3.87 -1.25 -26.39
C ILE A 429 3.95 -2.56 -25.61
N ASP A 430 4.34 -3.65 -26.29
CA ASP A 430 4.56 -4.95 -25.65
C ASP A 430 5.73 -5.70 -26.32
N ALA A 431 6.44 -6.53 -25.55
CA ALA A 431 7.53 -7.34 -26.09
C ALA A 431 7.02 -8.46 -27.02
N SER A 432 5.77 -8.89 -26.87
CA SER A 432 5.15 -9.97 -27.62
C SER A 432 4.60 -9.48 -28.97
N ALA A 433 5.30 -9.82 -30.05
CA ALA A 433 4.91 -9.42 -31.41
C ALA A 433 3.56 -10.00 -31.83
N ASP A 434 3.31 -11.26 -31.46
CA ASP A 434 2.06 -11.96 -31.77
C ASP A 434 0.86 -11.32 -31.04
N GLU A 435 1.08 -10.87 -29.80
CA GLU A 435 0.05 -10.17 -29.03
C GLU A 435 -0.26 -8.80 -29.61
N CYS A 436 0.76 -7.99 -29.91
CA CYS A 436 0.58 -6.70 -30.58
C CYS A 436 -0.16 -6.85 -31.92
N GLN A 437 0.16 -7.87 -32.71
CA GLN A 437 -0.53 -8.14 -33.97
C GLN A 437 -1.99 -8.55 -33.75
N ARG A 438 -2.27 -9.39 -32.74
CA ARG A 438 -3.64 -9.77 -32.37
C ARG A 438 -4.45 -8.55 -31.96
N LEU A 439 -3.91 -7.74 -31.05
CA LEU A 439 -4.55 -6.51 -30.56
C LEU A 439 -4.80 -5.53 -31.70
N ALA A 440 -3.83 -5.31 -32.59
CA ALA A 440 -4.00 -4.44 -33.75
C ALA A 440 -5.12 -4.91 -34.71
N ARG A 441 -5.32 -6.23 -34.88
CA ARG A 441 -6.42 -6.78 -35.69
C ARG A 441 -7.80 -6.62 -35.03
N GLN A 442 -7.84 -6.59 -33.69
CA GLN A 442 -9.08 -6.48 -32.92
C GLN A 442 -9.43 -5.04 -32.55
N GLU A 443 -8.50 -4.11 -32.70
CA GLU A 443 -8.71 -2.72 -32.32
C GLU A 443 -9.76 -2.05 -33.19
N THR A 444 -10.66 -1.34 -32.54
CA THR A 444 -11.80 -0.67 -33.20
C THR A 444 -11.67 0.85 -33.14
N LEU A 445 -10.82 1.39 -32.26
CA LEU A 445 -10.61 2.82 -32.11
C LEU A 445 -9.50 3.29 -33.07
N PRO A 446 -9.78 4.21 -34.00
CA PRO A 446 -8.80 4.64 -35.02
C PRO A 446 -7.59 5.38 -34.44
N GLY A 447 -7.72 5.95 -33.24
CA GLY A 447 -6.64 6.61 -32.52
C GLY A 447 -5.73 5.68 -31.73
N VAL A 448 -6.05 4.38 -31.66
CA VAL A 448 -5.30 3.39 -30.87
C VAL A 448 -4.46 2.51 -31.79
N SER A 449 -3.20 2.31 -31.42
CA SER A 449 -2.27 1.45 -32.15
C SER A 449 -1.38 0.65 -31.21
N TYR A 450 -0.81 -0.44 -31.71
CA TYR A 450 0.07 -1.33 -30.95
C TYR A 450 1.43 -1.45 -31.64
N ARG A 451 2.49 -1.56 -30.84
CA ARG A 451 3.89 -1.65 -31.29
C ARG A 451 4.60 -2.75 -30.52
N ALA A 452 5.09 -3.73 -31.25
CA ALA A 452 5.97 -4.74 -30.68
C ALA A 452 7.35 -4.13 -30.46
N GLY A 453 7.94 -4.31 -29.29
CA GLY A 453 9.29 -3.84 -28.99
C GLY A 453 9.60 -3.82 -27.50
N LEU A 454 10.90 -3.82 -27.17
CA LEU A 454 11.37 -3.68 -25.79
C LEU A 454 11.51 -2.19 -25.47
N ALA A 455 10.52 -1.62 -24.76
CA ALA A 455 10.68 -0.30 -24.18
C ALA A 455 11.86 -0.31 -23.20
N THR A 456 12.81 0.62 -23.37
CA THR A 456 14.00 0.68 -22.52
C THR A 456 14.67 2.04 -22.58
N LEU A 457 15.69 2.23 -21.76
CA LEU A 457 16.54 3.41 -21.78
C LEU A 457 17.47 3.35 -23.02
N PRO A 458 17.52 4.40 -23.85
CA PRO A 458 18.47 4.46 -24.97
C PRO A 458 19.92 4.30 -24.48
N ALA A 459 20.77 3.63 -25.27
CA ALA A 459 22.15 3.34 -24.88
C ALA A 459 23.02 4.60 -24.74
N ASP A 460 22.65 5.67 -25.44
CA ASP A 460 23.27 7.00 -25.41
C ASP A 460 22.67 7.92 -24.32
N HIS A 461 21.67 7.46 -23.57
CA HIS A 461 21.13 8.23 -22.45
C HIS A 461 22.18 8.40 -21.34
N LEU A 462 22.24 9.60 -20.73
CA LEU A 462 23.24 9.96 -19.70
C LEU A 462 23.26 8.98 -18.51
N ARG A 463 22.12 8.34 -18.24
CA ARG A 463 21.93 7.38 -17.14
C ARG A 463 22.11 5.91 -17.55
N ALA A 464 22.31 5.60 -18.83
CA ALA A 464 22.43 4.22 -19.31
C ALA A 464 23.57 3.45 -18.61
N ALA A 465 24.70 4.13 -18.37
CA ALA A 465 25.84 3.56 -17.66
C ALA A 465 25.53 3.08 -16.24
N LEU A 466 24.46 3.58 -15.60
CA LEU A 466 24.04 3.11 -14.27
C LEU A 466 23.49 1.68 -14.28
N PHE A 467 23.05 1.18 -15.44
CA PHE A 467 22.38 -0.12 -15.55
C PHE A 467 23.28 -1.19 -16.21
N VAL A 468 24.36 -0.79 -16.87
CA VAL A 468 25.24 -1.72 -17.61
C VAL A 468 25.92 -2.70 -16.64
N GLY A 469 25.74 -4.00 -16.90
CA GLY A 469 26.38 -5.08 -16.15
C GLY A 469 25.82 -5.29 -14.73
N ARG A 470 24.72 -4.64 -14.38
CA ARG A 470 24.08 -4.79 -13.07
C ARG A 470 22.87 -5.73 -13.18
N PRO A 471 22.61 -6.58 -12.17
CA PRO A 471 21.37 -7.36 -12.14
C PRO A 471 20.16 -6.40 -12.08
N ALA A 472 18.95 -6.83 -12.41
CA ALA A 472 17.78 -5.96 -12.21
C ALA A 472 17.48 -5.73 -10.71
N PHE A 473 17.82 -6.71 -9.88
CA PHE A 473 17.50 -6.76 -8.45
C PHE A 473 18.63 -7.46 -7.67
N VAL A 474 19.01 -6.95 -6.50
CA VAL A 474 20.04 -7.58 -5.64
C VAL A 474 19.42 -8.48 -4.56
N HIS A 475 18.15 -8.26 -4.19
CA HIS A 475 17.43 -9.01 -3.14
C HIS A 475 16.03 -9.41 -3.60
N ASN A 476 15.95 -10.33 -4.57
CA ASN A 476 14.68 -10.75 -5.15
C ASN A 476 14.04 -11.93 -4.39
N PRO A 477 12.90 -11.75 -3.69
CA PRO A 477 12.20 -12.83 -3.00
C PRO A 477 11.34 -13.68 -3.96
N MET A 478 11.06 -13.22 -5.19
CA MET A 478 10.16 -13.90 -6.14
C MET A 478 10.46 -15.40 -6.29
N PRO A 479 11.72 -15.85 -6.44
CA PRO A 479 12.03 -17.28 -6.57
C PRO A 479 11.57 -18.15 -5.40
N ARG A 480 11.36 -17.58 -4.20
CA ARG A 480 10.88 -18.28 -3.00
C ARG A 480 9.35 -18.28 -2.88
N THR A 481 8.65 -17.48 -3.67
CA THR A 481 7.19 -17.35 -3.60
C THR A 481 6.47 -18.55 -4.20
N SER A 482 5.25 -18.81 -3.71
CA SER A 482 4.36 -19.83 -4.24
C SER A 482 3.98 -19.55 -5.70
N ALA A 483 3.79 -18.27 -6.06
CA ALA A 483 3.48 -17.84 -7.41
C ALA A 483 4.55 -18.29 -8.40
N TRP A 484 5.81 -17.95 -8.12
CA TRP A 484 6.94 -18.33 -8.96
C TRP A 484 7.11 -19.84 -9.08
N GLN A 485 7.06 -20.56 -7.96
CA GLN A 485 7.21 -22.02 -7.97
C GLN A 485 6.09 -22.69 -8.75
N HIS A 486 4.86 -22.20 -8.63
CA HIS A 486 3.73 -22.72 -9.37
C HIS A 486 3.84 -22.39 -10.87
N SER A 487 4.17 -21.16 -11.26
CA SER A 487 4.37 -20.80 -12.67
C SER A 487 5.45 -21.66 -13.33
N ARG A 488 6.58 -21.88 -12.63
CA ARG A 488 7.64 -22.77 -13.11
C ARG A 488 7.15 -24.21 -13.32
N GLN A 489 6.43 -24.78 -12.36
CA GLN A 489 5.86 -26.13 -12.48
C GLN A 489 4.85 -26.27 -13.63
N ARG A 490 4.14 -25.19 -13.98
CA ARG A 490 3.20 -25.17 -15.12
C ARG A 490 3.94 -25.05 -16.46
N ALA A 491 4.96 -24.20 -16.53
CA ALA A 491 5.76 -24.01 -17.73
C ALA A 491 6.39 -25.33 -18.20
N ASP A 492 6.85 -26.16 -17.27
CA ASP A 492 7.40 -27.50 -17.54
C ASP A 492 6.37 -28.49 -18.13
N ARG A 493 5.06 -28.18 -18.10
CA ARG A 493 3.97 -29.08 -18.50
C ARG A 493 3.22 -28.66 -19.77
N ALA A 494 3.49 -27.50 -20.37
CA ALA A 494 2.54 -26.86 -21.28
C ALA A 494 2.93 -26.85 -22.77
N ASP A 495 2.13 -27.56 -23.60
CA ASP A 495 1.83 -27.24 -25.01
C ASP A 495 0.64 -26.24 -25.08
N ALA A 496 0.69 -25.14 -24.33
CA ALA A 496 -0.41 -24.17 -24.26
C ALA A 496 -0.47 -23.24 -25.49
N SER A 497 -1.68 -22.83 -25.87
CA SER A 497 -1.87 -21.82 -26.91
C SER A 497 -1.28 -20.46 -26.49
N HIS A 498 -0.96 -19.59 -27.46
CA HIS A 498 -0.38 -18.25 -27.19
C HIS A 498 -1.24 -17.42 -26.22
N LEU A 499 -2.56 -17.41 -26.40
CA LEU A 499 -3.48 -16.69 -25.51
C LEU A 499 -3.49 -17.25 -24.10
N GLU A 500 -3.44 -18.56 -23.96
CA GLU A 500 -3.34 -19.18 -22.63
C GLU A 500 -2.02 -18.85 -21.95
N LYS A 501 -0.91 -18.75 -22.69
CA LYS A 501 0.39 -18.33 -22.13
C LYS A 501 0.32 -16.91 -21.59
N ILE A 502 -0.27 -15.97 -22.33
CA ILE A 502 -0.46 -14.59 -21.86
C ILE A 502 -1.35 -14.56 -20.60
N HIS A 503 -2.52 -15.20 -20.65
CA HIS A 503 -3.43 -15.26 -19.50
C HIS A 503 -2.86 -15.97 -18.26
N ARG A 504 -1.82 -16.78 -18.43
CA ARG A 504 -1.13 -17.48 -17.34
C ARG A 504 0.09 -16.74 -16.82
N ASN A 505 0.39 -15.55 -17.37
CA ASN A 505 1.62 -14.81 -17.14
C ASN A 505 2.90 -15.58 -17.56
N ASP A 506 2.79 -16.47 -18.54
CA ASP A 506 3.91 -17.25 -19.12
C ASP A 506 4.46 -16.56 -20.39
N TRP A 507 4.50 -15.22 -20.41
CA TRP A 507 4.88 -14.44 -21.61
C TRP A 507 6.31 -14.73 -22.07
N GLN A 508 7.20 -15.16 -21.16
CA GLN A 508 8.56 -15.62 -21.47
C GLN A 508 8.58 -16.81 -22.46
N MET A 509 7.46 -17.53 -22.57
CA MET A 509 7.27 -18.66 -23.47
C MET A 509 6.61 -18.28 -24.81
N THR A 510 6.42 -16.98 -25.04
CA THR A 510 5.88 -16.43 -26.30
C THR A 510 6.99 -15.89 -27.20
N ARG A 511 6.71 -15.72 -28.49
CA ARG A 511 7.67 -15.10 -29.41
C ARG A 511 7.82 -13.63 -29.04
N THR A 512 8.90 -13.32 -28.35
CA THR A 512 9.32 -11.94 -28.08
C THR A 512 10.06 -11.37 -29.28
N VAL A 513 9.99 -10.06 -29.43
CA VAL A 513 10.87 -9.34 -30.37
C VAL A 513 12.34 -9.59 -30.02
N GLY A 514 13.20 -9.61 -31.04
CA GLY A 514 14.64 -9.75 -30.82
C GLY A 514 15.19 -8.58 -30.00
N SER A 515 16.28 -8.78 -29.27
CA SER A 515 16.92 -7.77 -28.41
C SER A 515 17.36 -6.48 -29.12
N GLY A 516 17.37 -6.47 -30.46
CA GLY A 516 17.66 -5.31 -31.29
C GLY A 516 16.48 -4.35 -31.49
N GLU A 517 15.24 -4.77 -31.24
CA GLU A 517 14.05 -3.92 -31.36
C GLU A 517 13.76 -3.20 -30.04
N ARG A 518 14.58 -2.18 -29.75
CA ARG A 518 14.43 -1.31 -28.58
C ARG A 518 13.62 -0.07 -28.94
N LEU A 519 12.66 0.29 -28.10
CA LEU A 519 11.81 1.45 -28.29
C LEU A 519 12.12 2.51 -27.23
N ASP A 520 12.40 3.72 -27.71
CA ASP A 520 12.42 4.94 -26.91
C ASP A 520 11.03 5.59 -26.96
N ILE A 521 10.37 5.74 -25.81
CA ILE A 521 9.03 6.31 -25.71
C ILE A 521 9.03 7.75 -26.22
N ALA A 522 10.03 8.56 -25.85
CA ALA A 522 10.08 9.97 -26.23
C ALA A 522 10.23 10.12 -27.76
N ALA A 523 11.08 9.28 -28.37
CA ALA A 523 11.21 9.22 -29.82
C ALA A 523 9.90 8.75 -30.50
N LEU A 524 9.22 7.75 -29.94
CA LEU A 524 7.97 7.23 -30.49
C LEU A 524 6.83 8.27 -30.45
N VAL A 525 6.73 9.02 -29.35
CA VAL A 525 5.78 10.15 -29.20
C VAL A 525 6.08 11.22 -30.25
N ALA A 526 7.35 11.58 -30.44
CA ALA A 526 7.77 12.55 -31.45
C ALA A 526 7.49 12.08 -32.89
N GLN A 527 7.79 10.82 -33.23
CA GLN A 527 7.51 10.22 -34.54
C GLN A 527 6.02 10.18 -34.85
N SER A 528 5.19 10.05 -33.83
CA SER A 528 3.73 10.08 -33.97
C SER A 528 3.18 11.50 -34.17
N GLY A 529 4.04 12.53 -34.09
CA GLY A 529 3.69 13.95 -34.21
C GLY A 529 2.93 14.47 -32.99
N TRP A 530 3.14 13.89 -31.81
CA TRP A 530 2.47 14.32 -30.58
C TRP A 530 3.32 15.41 -29.94
N SER A 531 2.72 16.56 -29.67
CA SER A 531 3.35 17.64 -28.89
C SER A 531 3.04 17.54 -27.41
N ASP A 532 2.04 16.74 -27.04
CA ASP A 532 1.61 16.54 -25.67
C ASP A 532 1.25 15.07 -25.39
N LEU A 533 1.24 14.72 -24.11
CA LEU A 533 0.87 13.42 -23.61
C LEU A 533 0.07 13.61 -22.31
N ASP A 534 -1.04 12.91 -22.13
CA ASP A 534 -1.86 13.04 -20.92
C ASP A 534 -1.49 11.98 -19.88
N TYR A 535 -1.28 10.73 -20.30
CA TYR A 535 -1.09 9.60 -19.38
C TYR A 535 -0.04 8.60 -19.88
N VAL A 536 0.72 8.01 -18.95
CA VAL A 536 1.66 6.92 -19.24
C VAL A 536 1.43 5.76 -18.26
N LYS A 537 1.22 4.55 -18.76
CA LYS A 537 1.31 3.32 -17.96
C LYS A 537 2.63 2.61 -18.25
N ILE A 538 3.31 2.14 -17.21
CA ILE A 538 4.49 1.28 -17.31
C ILE A 538 4.26 0.09 -16.37
N ASP A 539 4.18 -1.10 -16.95
CA ASP A 539 3.85 -2.34 -16.25
C ASP A 539 4.51 -3.50 -16.99
N ILE A 540 5.83 -3.62 -16.83
CA ILE A 540 6.62 -4.66 -17.48
C ILE A 540 7.44 -5.40 -16.43
N ASP A 541 7.81 -6.64 -16.71
CA ASP A 541 8.66 -7.37 -15.77
C ASP A 541 10.14 -6.91 -15.90
N GLY A 542 10.51 -5.88 -15.14
CA GLY A 542 11.88 -5.65 -14.67
C GLY A 542 12.61 -4.42 -15.21
N ALA A 543 12.31 -3.95 -16.42
CA ALA A 543 12.98 -2.77 -17.00
C ALA A 543 12.23 -1.45 -16.72
N ASP A 544 11.20 -1.46 -15.88
CA ASP A 544 10.28 -0.33 -15.66
C ASP A 544 11.01 0.93 -15.25
N PHE A 545 11.95 0.82 -14.31
CA PHE A 545 12.70 2.00 -13.86
C PHE A 545 13.60 2.55 -14.98
N GLN A 546 14.16 1.70 -15.85
CA GLN A 546 14.92 2.17 -17.01
C GLN A 546 14.01 2.90 -18.00
N VAL A 547 12.83 2.34 -18.28
CA VAL A 547 11.80 2.97 -19.12
C VAL A 547 11.38 4.31 -18.53
N LEU A 548 11.11 4.36 -17.22
CA LEU A 548 10.73 5.57 -16.52
C LEU A 548 11.83 6.63 -16.58
N ARG A 549 13.09 6.26 -16.36
CA ARG A 549 14.25 7.16 -16.49
C ARG A 549 14.46 7.65 -17.92
N SER A 550 13.97 6.93 -18.94
CA SER A 550 14.02 7.42 -20.34
C SER A 550 13.10 8.62 -20.58
N LEU A 551 12.17 8.89 -19.66
CA LEU A 551 11.28 10.04 -19.69
C LEU A 551 11.83 11.24 -18.89
N GLU A 552 13.02 11.13 -18.30
CA GLU A 552 13.69 12.23 -17.59
C GLU A 552 13.81 13.46 -18.51
N GLY A 553 13.32 14.62 -18.06
CA GLY A 553 13.24 15.84 -18.86
C GLY A 553 12.15 15.87 -19.95
N HIS A 554 11.49 14.75 -20.24
CA HIS A 554 10.39 14.66 -21.20
C HIS A 554 9.01 14.82 -20.58
N LEU A 555 8.82 14.42 -19.31
CA LEU A 555 7.53 14.50 -18.62
C LEU A 555 6.96 15.93 -18.60
N ASP A 556 7.78 16.93 -18.27
CA ASP A 556 7.39 18.34 -18.31
C ASP A 556 7.18 18.85 -19.74
N ARG A 557 8.12 18.54 -20.65
CA ARG A 557 8.05 18.96 -22.06
C ARG A 557 6.77 18.49 -22.75
N LEU A 558 6.34 17.27 -22.44
CA LEU A 558 5.12 16.67 -22.99
C LEU A 558 3.86 16.99 -22.18
N SER A 559 4.00 17.75 -21.07
CA SER A 559 2.89 18.09 -20.17
C SER A 559 2.10 16.86 -19.70
N VAL A 560 2.82 15.81 -19.30
CA VAL A 560 2.25 14.57 -18.76
C VAL A 560 1.48 14.87 -17.48
N LEU A 561 0.23 14.42 -17.40
CA LEU A 561 -0.65 14.68 -16.26
C LEU A 561 -0.48 13.65 -15.15
N ALA A 562 -0.34 12.38 -15.52
CA ALA A 562 -0.25 11.28 -14.58
C ALA A 562 0.45 10.05 -15.16
N LEU A 563 0.91 9.18 -14.27
CA LEU A 563 1.51 7.89 -14.59
C LEU A 563 0.90 6.79 -13.72
N GLY A 564 0.68 5.61 -14.30
CA GLY A 564 0.43 4.37 -13.58
C GLY A 564 1.64 3.46 -13.69
N LEU A 565 2.17 2.98 -12.56
CA LEU A 565 3.43 2.25 -12.51
C LEU A 565 3.25 0.98 -11.68
N GLU A 566 3.72 -0.17 -12.18
CA GLU A 566 4.05 -1.28 -11.30
C GLU A 566 5.41 -1.01 -10.65
N VAL A 567 5.50 -1.19 -9.33
CA VAL A 567 6.72 -0.95 -8.54
C VAL A 567 7.07 -2.13 -7.66
N ASN A 568 8.36 -2.41 -7.49
CA ASN A 568 8.80 -3.45 -6.56
C ASN A 568 9.02 -2.90 -5.15
N LEU A 569 8.49 -3.61 -4.16
CA LEU A 569 8.66 -3.37 -2.73
C LEU A 569 9.77 -4.25 -2.12
N PHE A 570 10.69 -4.73 -2.96
CA PHE A 570 11.91 -5.46 -2.61
C PHE A 570 13.11 -4.89 -3.39
N GLY A 571 14.33 -5.32 -3.03
CA GLY A 571 15.59 -4.87 -3.65
C GLY A 571 16.61 -4.38 -2.64
N GLY A 572 17.74 -3.88 -3.12
CA GLY A 572 18.75 -3.18 -2.32
C GLY A 572 18.43 -1.70 -2.10
N ASP A 573 19.42 -0.94 -1.65
CA ASP A 573 19.39 0.52 -1.44
C ASP A 573 20.08 1.30 -2.57
N ALA A 574 20.50 0.60 -3.63
CA ALA A 574 21.25 1.20 -4.73
C ALA A 574 20.34 1.99 -5.67
N ASP A 575 20.78 3.19 -6.08
CA ASP A 575 19.98 4.17 -6.84
C ASP A 575 19.57 3.71 -8.26
N TRP A 576 20.07 2.56 -8.73
CA TRP A 576 19.78 2.02 -10.06
C TRP A 576 18.76 0.87 -10.02
N GLU A 577 18.45 0.31 -8.85
CA GLU A 577 17.49 -0.78 -8.74
C GLU A 577 16.06 -0.29 -8.97
N HIS A 578 15.24 -1.11 -9.63
CA HIS A 578 13.81 -0.84 -9.77
C HIS A 578 13.10 -1.14 -8.44
N THR A 579 13.20 -0.22 -7.49
CA THR A 579 12.52 -0.25 -6.18
C THR A 579 11.52 0.90 -6.07
N PHE A 580 10.49 0.73 -5.24
CA PHE A 580 9.51 1.77 -5.01
C PHE A 580 10.12 3.06 -4.43
N HIS A 581 11.14 2.98 -3.57
CA HIS A 581 11.78 4.19 -3.04
C HIS A 581 12.53 4.99 -4.12
N ASN A 582 13.21 4.30 -5.06
CA ASN A 582 13.87 4.98 -6.18
C ASN A 582 12.84 5.57 -7.15
N THR A 583 11.78 4.83 -7.45
CA THR A 583 10.67 5.30 -8.28
C THR A 583 9.98 6.51 -7.64
N ASP A 584 9.62 6.44 -6.36
CA ASP A 584 8.93 7.53 -5.65
C ASP A 584 9.78 8.80 -5.60
N ARG A 585 11.07 8.68 -5.28
CA ARG A 585 12.01 9.81 -5.31
C ARG A 585 12.07 10.43 -6.71
N PHE A 586 12.24 9.63 -7.76
CA PHE A 586 12.28 10.12 -9.14
C PHE A 586 10.98 10.83 -9.54
N MET A 587 9.82 10.26 -9.20
CA MET A 587 8.52 10.85 -9.53
C MET A 587 8.34 12.21 -8.85
N ARG A 588 8.78 12.36 -7.59
CA ARG A 588 8.77 13.64 -6.87
C ARG A 588 9.75 14.66 -7.46
N GLU A 589 10.96 14.23 -7.85
CA GLU A 589 11.93 15.08 -8.57
C GLU A 589 11.32 15.60 -9.88
N CYS A 590 10.51 14.77 -10.56
CA CYS A 590 9.76 15.15 -11.75
C CYS A 590 8.48 15.94 -11.45
N GLY A 591 8.17 16.22 -10.18
CA GLY A 591 7.03 17.00 -9.71
C GLY A 591 5.67 16.32 -9.79
N PHE A 592 5.65 15.00 -9.61
CA PHE A 592 4.43 14.23 -9.41
C PHE A 592 4.27 13.87 -7.94
N GLU A 593 3.04 13.63 -7.53
CA GLU A 593 2.69 13.12 -6.21
C GLU A 593 2.01 11.76 -6.30
N LEU A 594 2.18 10.95 -5.27
CA LEU A 594 1.49 9.66 -5.15
C LEU A 594 0.04 9.90 -4.69
N PHE A 595 -0.91 9.38 -5.48
CA PHE A 595 -2.34 9.46 -5.20
C PHE A 595 -2.96 8.10 -4.86
N ALA A 596 -2.46 7.00 -5.42
CA ALA A 596 -2.88 5.66 -5.03
C ALA A 596 -1.68 4.70 -4.99
N LEU A 597 -1.74 3.76 -4.04
CA LEU A 597 -0.79 2.66 -3.93
C LEU A 597 -1.57 1.40 -3.54
N GLU A 598 -1.42 0.33 -4.31
CA GLU A 598 -2.09 -0.95 -4.09
C GLU A 598 -1.05 -2.07 -3.95
N PRO A 599 -0.65 -2.39 -2.71
CA PRO A 599 0.34 -3.43 -2.47
C PRO A 599 -0.19 -4.83 -2.79
N ARG A 600 0.67 -5.64 -3.42
CA ARG A 600 0.44 -7.03 -3.82
C ARG A 600 1.26 -7.96 -2.93
N ASN A 601 0.57 -8.92 -2.31
CA ASN A 601 1.17 -9.87 -1.38
C ASN A 601 1.48 -11.18 -2.08
N TYR A 602 2.58 -11.81 -1.68
CA TYR A 602 3.03 -13.09 -2.21
C TYR A 602 3.49 -13.99 -1.07
N SER A 603 2.83 -15.13 -0.91
CA SER A 603 3.21 -16.11 0.09
C SER A 603 4.43 -16.90 -0.34
N MET A 604 5.26 -17.31 0.62
CA MET A 604 6.37 -18.22 0.39
C MET A 604 5.87 -19.62 0.02
N ALA A 605 6.59 -20.30 -0.86
CA ALA A 605 6.28 -21.65 -1.32
C ALA A 605 6.31 -22.70 -0.20
N THR A 606 6.95 -22.37 0.93
CA THR A 606 6.95 -23.21 2.13
C THR A 606 5.56 -23.41 2.71
N LEU A 607 4.71 -22.39 2.67
CA LEU A 607 3.32 -22.47 3.15
C LEU A 607 2.42 -21.62 2.22
N PRO A 608 2.16 -22.13 1.00
CA PRO A 608 1.51 -21.36 -0.04
C PRO A 608 0.10 -20.95 0.39
N GLN A 609 -0.31 -19.74 0.04
CA GLN A 609 -1.66 -19.22 0.31
C GLN A 609 -2.50 -19.21 -0.97
N PRO A 610 -3.84 -19.13 -0.86
CA PRO A 610 -4.69 -18.96 -2.03
C PRO A 610 -4.31 -17.72 -2.85
N PHE A 611 -4.26 -17.89 -4.16
CA PHE A 611 -4.13 -16.80 -5.13
C PHE A 611 -5.41 -15.97 -5.15
N ILE A 612 -5.27 -14.67 -5.43
CA ILE A 612 -6.44 -13.80 -5.60
C ILE A 612 -6.97 -13.91 -7.03
N LEU A 613 -6.07 -14.10 -7.99
CA LEU A 613 -6.37 -14.25 -9.41
C LEU A 613 -6.52 -15.74 -9.78
N PRO A 614 -7.24 -16.08 -10.86
CA PRO A 614 -7.37 -17.46 -11.34
C PRO A 614 -6.08 -17.99 -12.02
N TRP A 615 -4.95 -17.32 -11.81
CA TRP A 615 -3.61 -17.73 -12.20
C TRP A 615 -2.60 -17.41 -11.07
N PRO A 616 -1.40 -18.03 -11.10
CA PRO A 616 -0.40 -17.88 -10.04
C PRO A 616 0.23 -16.49 -10.08
N ALA A 617 -0.32 -15.59 -9.29
CA ALA A 617 0.14 -14.22 -9.12
C ALA A 617 0.14 -13.90 -7.62
N GLU A 618 -0.37 -12.74 -7.25
CA GLU A 618 -0.54 -12.38 -5.85
C GLU A 618 -1.50 -13.32 -5.08
N THR A 619 -1.24 -13.43 -3.79
CA THR A 619 -1.96 -14.26 -2.84
C THR A 619 -2.70 -13.42 -1.81
N VAL A 620 -3.72 -14.01 -1.18
CA VAL A 620 -4.56 -13.33 -0.17
C VAL A 620 -3.77 -12.80 1.03
N ARG A 621 -2.57 -13.35 1.26
CA ARG A 621 -1.63 -13.06 2.34
C ARG A 621 -0.21 -13.37 1.88
N GLY A 622 0.78 -12.97 2.65
CA GLY A 622 2.19 -13.16 2.36
C GLY A 622 2.92 -11.84 2.34
N ARG A 623 4.22 -11.89 2.06
CA ARG A 623 5.10 -10.73 2.04
C ARG A 623 4.64 -9.78 0.95
N VAL A 624 4.68 -8.48 1.22
CA VAL A 624 4.48 -7.49 0.17
C VAL A 624 5.70 -7.48 -0.78
N VAL A 625 5.46 -7.63 -2.08
CA VAL A 625 6.55 -7.75 -3.08
C VAL A 625 6.40 -6.73 -4.20
N GLN A 626 5.20 -6.48 -4.67
CA GLN A 626 4.94 -5.48 -5.72
C GLN A 626 3.81 -4.55 -5.30
N ALA A 627 3.62 -3.45 -6.02
CA ALA A 627 2.44 -2.61 -5.88
C ALA A 627 2.11 -1.90 -7.20
N ASP A 628 0.84 -1.53 -7.36
CA ASP A 628 0.43 -0.56 -8.38
C ASP A 628 0.44 0.84 -7.77
N ALA A 629 1.17 1.76 -8.40
CA ALA A 629 1.28 3.15 -7.97
C ALA A 629 0.68 4.09 -9.02
N PHE A 630 -0.19 5.01 -8.59
CA PHE A 630 -0.72 6.08 -9.43
C PHE A 630 -0.15 7.42 -8.98
N TYR A 631 0.65 8.02 -9.87
CA TYR A 631 1.26 9.33 -9.70
C TYR A 631 0.54 10.36 -10.55
N ALA A 632 0.29 11.56 -10.02
CA ALA A 632 -0.33 12.64 -10.78
C ALA A 632 0.24 14.00 -10.37
N ARG A 633 0.11 14.99 -11.26
CA ARG A 633 0.29 16.40 -10.91
C ARG A 633 -0.83 16.84 -9.97
N ASP A 634 -0.53 17.69 -8.99
CA ASP A 634 -1.53 18.27 -8.09
C ASP A 634 -1.59 19.81 -8.23
N PRO A 635 -2.20 20.34 -9.30
CA PRO A 635 -2.25 21.79 -9.51
C PRO A 635 -3.12 22.52 -8.48
N ALA A 636 -3.95 21.82 -7.70
CA ALA A 636 -4.70 22.44 -6.61
C ALA A 636 -3.82 22.72 -5.37
N ALA A 637 -2.64 22.10 -5.26
CA ALA A 637 -1.72 22.38 -4.18
C ALA A 637 -1.09 23.78 -4.33
N ALA A 638 -1.00 24.51 -3.22
CA ALA A 638 -0.41 25.85 -3.22
C ALA A 638 1.05 25.87 -3.70
N TYR A 639 1.82 24.82 -3.41
CA TYR A 639 3.21 24.68 -3.82
C TYR A 639 3.38 24.24 -5.29
N TRP A 640 2.29 23.97 -6.02
CA TRP A 640 2.28 23.67 -7.47
C TRP A 640 1.67 24.79 -8.33
N GLN A 641 1.43 25.98 -7.77
CA GLN A 641 0.75 27.07 -8.49
C GLN A 641 1.41 27.45 -9.82
N ASP A 642 2.73 27.43 -9.92
CA ASP A 642 3.42 27.74 -11.18
C ASP A 642 3.19 26.68 -12.25
N ALA A 643 3.14 25.40 -11.86
CA ALA A 643 2.74 24.32 -12.77
C ALA A 643 1.28 24.46 -13.17
N ALA A 644 0.39 24.76 -12.21
CA ALA A 644 -1.03 24.97 -12.44
C ALA A 644 -1.30 26.09 -13.46
N ARG A 645 -0.60 27.21 -13.38
CA ARG A 645 -0.73 28.34 -14.33
C ARG A 645 -0.37 27.98 -15.77
N ARG A 646 0.44 26.94 -15.98
CA ARG A 646 0.80 26.44 -17.31
C ARG A 646 -0.22 25.43 -17.87
N MET A 647 -1.12 24.93 -17.05
CA MET A 647 -2.13 23.96 -17.48
C MET A 647 -3.32 24.67 -18.14
N THR A 648 -3.71 24.18 -19.31
CA THR A 648 -4.92 24.66 -19.97
C THR A 648 -6.17 24.10 -19.25
N PRO A 649 -7.35 24.75 -19.40
CA PRO A 649 -8.60 24.19 -18.91
C PRO A 649 -8.87 22.75 -19.37
N LEU A 650 -8.45 22.42 -20.60
CA LEU A 650 -8.54 21.06 -21.15
C LEU A 650 -7.66 20.06 -20.39
N LYS A 651 -6.43 20.43 -20.02
CA LYS A 651 -5.54 19.57 -19.23
C LYS A 651 -6.09 19.37 -17.80
N LEU A 652 -6.65 20.41 -17.19
CA LEU A 652 -7.28 20.31 -15.87
C LEU A 652 -8.48 19.36 -15.85
N ILE A 653 -9.39 19.46 -16.84
CA ILE A 653 -10.56 18.57 -16.88
C ILE A 653 -10.20 17.12 -17.23
N LYS A 654 -9.16 16.89 -18.04
CA LYS A 654 -8.59 15.55 -18.30
C LYS A 654 -7.99 14.94 -17.03
N LEU A 655 -7.25 15.73 -16.25
CA LEU A 655 -6.69 15.27 -14.98
C LEU A 655 -7.81 14.94 -13.97
N ALA A 656 -8.86 15.76 -13.88
CA ALA A 656 -10.03 15.44 -13.07
C ALA A 656 -10.69 14.13 -13.52
N ALA A 657 -10.79 13.87 -14.83
CA ALA A 657 -11.31 12.61 -15.35
C ALA A 657 -10.43 11.42 -14.95
N LEU A 658 -9.11 11.55 -14.99
CA LEU A 658 -8.17 10.53 -14.50
C LEU A 658 -8.38 10.23 -13.01
N PHE A 659 -8.50 11.25 -12.16
CA PHE A 659 -8.82 11.06 -10.74
C PHE A 659 -10.14 10.31 -10.56
N SER A 660 -11.19 10.69 -11.29
CA SER A 660 -12.47 9.98 -11.28
C SER A 660 -12.34 8.50 -11.69
N LEU A 661 -11.61 8.20 -12.77
CA LEU A 661 -11.34 6.83 -13.22
C LEU A 661 -10.54 6.02 -12.18
N ARG A 662 -9.64 6.68 -11.45
CA ARG A 662 -8.81 6.11 -10.37
C ARG A 662 -9.49 6.10 -9.00
N GLN A 663 -10.81 6.26 -8.96
CA GLN A 663 -11.59 6.26 -7.71
C GLN A 663 -11.15 7.33 -6.70
N GLN A 664 -10.74 8.49 -7.22
CA GLN A 664 -10.40 9.70 -6.48
C GLN A 664 -11.39 10.85 -6.81
N PRO A 665 -12.72 10.65 -6.66
CA PRO A 665 -13.70 11.67 -7.03
C PRO A 665 -13.55 12.96 -6.23
N ASP A 666 -12.92 12.90 -5.06
CA ASP A 666 -12.60 14.01 -4.18
C ASP A 666 -11.46 14.89 -4.70
N SER A 667 -10.39 14.28 -5.21
CA SER A 667 -9.33 15.02 -5.91
C SER A 667 -9.86 15.65 -7.21
N ALA A 668 -10.75 14.95 -7.92
CA ALA A 668 -11.43 15.51 -9.09
C ALA A 668 -12.32 16.71 -8.72
N ALA A 669 -13.10 16.61 -7.64
CA ALA A 669 -13.99 17.68 -7.18
C ALA A 669 -13.20 18.92 -6.76
N GLU A 670 -12.07 18.75 -6.09
CA GLU A 670 -11.20 19.86 -5.71
C GLU A 670 -10.69 20.64 -6.93
N LEU A 671 -10.26 19.96 -8.00
CA LEU A 671 -9.88 20.64 -9.25
C LEU A 671 -11.03 21.47 -9.84
N LEU A 672 -12.25 20.93 -9.83
CA LEU A 672 -13.42 21.64 -10.34
C LEU A 672 -13.76 22.89 -9.52
N ILE A 673 -13.51 22.86 -8.21
CA ILE A 673 -13.76 23.98 -7.30
C ILE A 673 -12.67 25.04 -7.45
N VAL A 674 -11.39 24.64 -7.38
CA VAL A 674 -10.24 25.54 -7.44
C VAL A 674 -10.16 26.25 -8.79
N PHE A 675 -10.47 25.53 -9.88
CA PHE A 675 -10.37 26.06 -11.25
C PHE A 675 -11.74 26.30 -11.90
N ARG A 676 -12.78 26.52 -11.09
CA ARG A 676 -14.18 26.68 -11.54
C ARG A 676 -14.33 27.61 -12.72
N ASP A 677 -13.81 28.83 -12.60
CA ASP A 677 -13.95 29.87 -13.63
C ASP A 677 -13.22 29.50 -14.93
N SER A 678 -12.09 28.82 -14.82
CA SER A 678 -11.32 28.36 -15.99
C SER A 678 -12.00 27.21 -16.73
N ILE A 679 -12.72 26.35 -16.01
CA ILE A 679 -13.33 25.12 -16.53
C ILE A 679 -14.81 25.32 -16.94
N ALA A 680 -15.48 26.36 -16.45
CA ALA A 680 -16.91 26.60 -16.69
C ALA A 680 -17.31 26.71 -18.18
N GLY A 681 -16.37 27.09 -19.05
CA GLY A 681 -16.58 27.10 -20.50
C GLY A 681 -16.56 25.72 -21.18
N LEU A 682 -16.07 24.69 -20.49
CA LEU A 682 -15.96 23.32 -21.01
C LEU A 682 -17.06 22.40 -20.46
N VAL A 683 -17.41 22.53 -19.19
CA VAL A 683 -18.43 21.70 -18.52
C VAL A 683 -19.26 22.53 -17.54
N ASP A 684 -20.50 22.12 -17.35
CA ASP A 684 -21.30 22.54 -16.18
C ASP A 684 -20.67 21.96 -14.91
N VAL A 685 -20.02 22.83 -14.14
CA VAL A 685 -19.25 22.46 -12.95
C VAL A 685 -20.16 21.91 -11.85
N ASP A 686 -21.36 22.44 -11.66
CA ASP A 686 -22.27 21.98 -10.59
C ASP A 686 -22.81 20.59 -10.91
N ALA A 687 -23.22 20.36 -12.16
CA ALA A 687 -23.65 19.03 -12.60
C ALA A 687 -22.52 18.00 -12.54
N ALA A 688 -21.28 18.42 -12.81
CA ALA A 688 -20.10 17.58 -12.67
C ALA A 688 -19.81 17.23 -11.20
N LEU A 689 -19.91 18.20 -10.28
CA LEU A 689 -19.76 17.97 -8.84
C LEU A 689 -20.83 17.01 -8.31
N ASP A 690 -22.08 17.09 -8.79
CA ASP A 690 -23.14 16.12 -8.44
C ASP A 690 -22.83 14.69 -8.92
N GLU A 691 -22.18 14.53 -10.07
CA GLU A 691 -21.73 13.22 -10.55
C GLU A 691 -20.62 12.63 -9.68
N LEU A 692 -19.66 13.45 -9.26
CA LEU A 692 -18.58 13.04 -8.37
C LEU A 692 -19.10 12.74 -6.96
N ALA A 693 -20.01 13.56 -6.43
CA ALA A 693 -20.67 13.30 -5.15
C ALA A 693 -21.46 11.98 -5.16
N ARG A 694 -22.11 11.66 -6.28
CA ARG A 694 -22.75 10.36 -6.48
C ARG A 694 -21.74 9.22 -6.50
N GLN A 695 -20.59 9.40 -7.16
CA GLN A 695 -19.53 8.41 -7.17
C GLN A 695 -18.95 8.15 -5.78
N ALA A 696 -18.81 9.17 -4.93
CA ALA A 696 -18.39 9.04 -3.53
C ALA A 696 -19.42 8.36 -2.62
N GLN A 697 -20.65 8.15 -3.13
CA GLN A 697 -21.75 7.51 -2.40
C GLN A 697 -22.24 6.24 -3.14
N PRO A 698 -21.36 5.27 -3.46
CA PRO A 698 -21.72 4.16 -4.35
C PRO A 698 -22.81 3.25 -3.74
N ASP A 699 -22.98 3.27 -2.42
CA ASP A 699 -23.95 2.46 -1.67
C ASP A 699 -25.20 3.23 -1.23
N ALA A 700 -25.32 4.52 -1.59
CA ALA A 700 -26.50 5.31 -1.31
C ALA A 700 -27.61 4.98 -2.31
N LEU A 701 -28.79 4.64 -1.79
CA LEU A 701 -30.00 4.44 -2.61
C LEU A 701 -30.45 5.74 -3.27
N PHE A 702 -30.32 6.84 -2.54
CA PHE A 702 -30.62 8.20 -2.97
C PHE A 702 -29.38 9.05 -2.67
N PRO A 703 -28.36 9.00 -3.53
CA PRO A 703 -27.15 9.77 -3.34
C PRO A 703 -27.50 11.26 -3.33
N LEU A 704 -27.00 11.98 -2.32
CA LEU A 704 -27.18 13.42 -2.23
C LEU A 704 -26.40 14.12 -3.35
N GLY A 705 -26.95 15.24 -3.84
CA GLY A 705 -26.19 16.18 -4.66
C GLY A 705 -25.03 16.78 -3.86
N TYR A 706 -24.07 17.38 -4.55
CA TYR A 706 -22.83 17.88 -3.97
C TYR A 706 -23.08 18.84 -2.79
N ARG A 707 -23.95 19.84 -2.99
CA ARG A 707 -24.27 20.86 -1.97
C ARG A 707 -24.85 20.25 -0.71
N ASP A 708 -25.85 19.38 -0.84
CA ASP A 708 -26.51 18.73 0.30
C ASP A 708 -25.55 17.76 1.01
N TYR A 709 -24.67 17.11 0.25
CA TYR A 709 -23.66 16.21 0.80
C TYR A 709 -22.64 16.95 1.67
N ILE A 710 -22.11 18.09 1.19
CA ILE A 710 -21.20 18.96 1.96
C ILE A 710 -21.90 19.56 3.17
N ALA A 711 -23.13 20.09 3.00
CA ALA A 711 -23.90 20.65 4.11
C ALA A 711 -24.13 19.62 5.22
N ARG A 712 -24.38 18.36 4.87
CA ARG A 712 -24.49 17.27 5.85
C ARG A 712 -23.18 17.03 6.59
N PHE A 713 -22.04 17.02 5.90
CA PHE A 713 -20.73 16.86 6.54
C PHE A 713 -20.44 18.00 7.51
N ASP A 714 -20.68 19.25 7.10
CA ASP A 714 -20.41 20.43 7.94
C ASP A 714 -21.29 20.47 9.19
N ALA A 715 -22.55 20.05 9.07
CA ALA A 715 -23.47 20.01 10.20
C ALA A 715 -23.10 18.94 11.23
N ASP A 716 -22.58 17.79 10.78
CA ASP A 716 -22.21 16.67 11.65
C ASP A 716 -21.14 15.78 10.99
N PRO A 717 -19.83 16.08 11.17
CA PRO A 717 -18.75 15.23 10.69
C PRO A 717 -18.78 13.82 11.30
N SER A 718 -19.37 13.66 12.50
CA SER A 718 -19.46 12.36 13.15
C SER A 718 -20.40 11.39 12.43
N ALA A 719 -21.33 11.91 11.61
CA ALA A 719 -22.17 11.10 10.73
C ALA A 719 -21.36 10.37 9.63
N PHE A 720 -20.10 10.72 9.44
CA PHE A 720 -19.16 10.08 8.53
C PHE A 720 -18.21 9.10 9.25
N HIS A 721 -18.26 9.00 10.58
CA HIS A 721 -17.45 8.03 11.32
C HIS A 721 -17.85 6.59 10.96
N ALA A 722 -16.89 5.67 11.02
CA ALA A 722 -17.17 4.25 10.87
C ALA A 722 -18.22 3.80 11.92
N PRO A 723 -19.23 3.00 11.53
CA PRO A 723 -20.27 2.60 12.45
C PRO A 723 -19.71 1.75 13.60
N ASP A 724 -20.34 1.85 14.78
CA ASP A 724 -19.99 0.96 15.87
C ASP A 724 -20.47 -0.47 15.59
N TYR A 725 -19.60 -1.32 15.04
CA TYR A 725 -19.94 -2.70 14.70
C TYR A 725 -20.42 -3.56 15.89
N ALA A 726 -20.03 -3.22 17.13
CA ALA A 726 -20.57 -3.87 18.32
C ALA A 726 -22.06 -3.53 18.53
N ASN A 727 -22.49 -2.37 18.05
CA ASN A 727 -23.83 -1.80 18.20
C ASN A 727 -24.64 -1.68 16.89
N VAL A 728 -24.12 -2.12 15.73
CA VAL A 728 -24.90 -2.16 14.47
C VAL A 728 -26.05 -3.15 14.61
N SER A 729 -27.28 -2.61 14.65
CA SER A 729 -28.51 -3.40 14.77
C SER A 729 -28.63 -4.46 13.67
N LEU A 730 -29.28 -5.59 13.98
CA LEU A 730 -29.58 -6.64 13.00
C LEU A 730 -30.27 -6.09 11.74
N ARG A 731 -31.14 -5.07 11.89
CA ARG A 731 -31.80 -4.40 10.76
C ARG A 731 -30.81 -3.68 9.83
N GLN A 732 -29.79 -3.01 10.35
CA GLN A 732 -28.77 -2.35 9.53
C GLN A 732 -27.89 -3.39 8.81
N ARG A 733 -27.54 -4.50 9.47
CA ARG A 733 -26.83 -5.62 8.86
C ARG A 733 -27.64 -6.26 7.73
N LEU A 734 -28.94 -6.50 7.96
CA LEU A 734 -29.85 -7.03 6.95
C LEU A 734 -30.08 -6.05 5.79
N ARG A 735 -30.14 -4.74 6.04
CA ARG A 735 -30.21 -3.73 4.98
C ARG A 735 -28.93 -3.69 4.13
N ALA A 736 -27.75 -3.75 4.75
CA ALA A 736 -26.48 -3.83 4.01
C ALA A 736 -26.42 -5.11 3.16
N ALA A 737 -26.81 -6.26 3.72
CA ALA A 737 -26.89 -7.52 2.99
C ALA A 737 -27.92 -7.50 1.85
N ALA A 738 -29.09 -6.88 2.06
CA ALA A 738 -30.12 -6.71 1.04
C ALA A 738 -29.68 -5.75 -0.09
N ARG A 739 -28.87 -4.73 0.21
CA ARG A 739 -28.28 -3.82 -0.79
C ARG A 739 -27.27 -4.53 -1.68
N ALA A 740 -26.40 -5.35 -1.08
CA ALA A 740 -25.50 -6.22 -1.84
C ALA A 740 -26.26 -7.23 -2.73
N TRP A 741 -27.49 -7.61 -2.31
CA TRP A 741 -28.36 -8.51 -3.06
C TRP A 741 -29.04 -7.87 -4.28
N GLN A 742 -29.40 -6.57 -4.24
CA GLN A 742 -30.12 -5.90 -5.34
C GLN A 742 -29.22 -5.50 -6.52
N ARG A 743 -27.92 -5.25 -6.28
CA ARG A 743 -26.98 -4.79 -7.32
C ARG A 743 -26.86 -5.74 -8.52
N PRO A 744 -26.64 -7.06 -8.36
CA PRO A 744 -26.52 -7.98 -9.49
C PRO A 744 -27.84 -8.16 -10.27
N TRP A 745 -28.99 -8.04 -9.59
CA TRP A 745 -30.31 -8.25 -10.20
C TRP A 745 -30.78 -7.06 -11.05
N LEU A 746 -30.36 -5.84 -10.70
CA LEU A 746 -30.65 -4.63 -11.48
C LEU A 746 -29.68 -4.44 -12.66
N LEU A 747 -28.43 -4.91 -12.52
CA LEU A 747 -27.42 -4.86 -13.59
C LEU A 747 -27.62 -5.93 -14.68
N SER A 748 -28.27 -7.06 -14.38
CA SER A 748 -28.58 -8.09 -15.39
C SER A 748 -29.83 -7.80 -16.23
N ARG A 749 -30.51 -6.67 -15.98
CA ARG A 749 -31.70 -6.20 -16.73
C ARG A 749 -31.44 -4.93 -17.55
N ARG A 750 -30.20 -4.43 -17.57
CA ARG A 750 -29.72 -3.36 -18.47
C ARG A 750 -28.66 -3.95 -19.37
#